data_AF-A0A2N1VL54-F1
#
_entry.id   AF-A0A2N1VL54-F1
#
_cell.length_a   1.000
_cell.length_b   1.000
_cell.length_c   1.000
_cell.angle_alpha   90.00
_cell.angle_beta   90.00
_cell.angle_gamma   90.00
#
_symmetry.space_group_name_H-M   'P 1'
#
loop_
_entity.id
_entity.type
_entity.pdbx_description
1 polymer ?
#
loop_
_entity_poly.entity_id
_entity_poly.type
_entity_poly.pdbx_seq_one_letter_code
_entity_poly.pdbx_strand_id
1 'polypeptide(L)'
;MFKLLSLTLLILISIQLNASQEDYSYKIVIKGKEVHSGFYTPRKVFHIKTPKYGGFVSGSIYIKPHQYMSKEQILKIVKTVVGDEINIEAIETPFQKFFKNDMLLSKNRLGMIYRIHSDYENSLKLAKLLNAHEDIEYCVPEAYYQLDETPNDPLLKDQTGLNQIMASAAWDKSKSSENIRIGIVDSGIDIDHNDLKSQILINTAEIPGNGIDDDGNGFIDDVFGWDFVGDISESEAKNHQWEANNNPKPTLSNNDHGTHVSGVAAATTDNEIGIASASWGAKIIAVKCATDNLSSQTGSRNIYRPYEGMLYAAMRGADIINCSWSSEYHDPLMNDVVNSLLEQNIVIVAAAGNFILNNDEFPFYPASLPGIISVGSITKGGSPSGFTHYGINVDIFAPGDGIMSTMPLNTYKTKSGTSMAAPFVSGIVALLKTVKPEISTHEIKHRIRAAANLFNPSLHLYERFFYGSLNAGKALTMNFPDGESSPGIAIEHILIENSDAITSYNPTNLKFTFRNFLSSTNDLDVKIIAKGNYVNQKEIEFTIDNFEGNSSFEKTLGFQLNQLNPWFSGNIDLIIEYRNDEGYFNIETVKMPIEIPTYNTYLVAETSPEYDAIVWNSASSAGRFDFWVGGYNYDMDGGMIYHWGRTLGFFQNDTVQSVQAFSVARAFGAVSGGNLKSRVVSTKDTGKTWQSEDISSFVKKIHGIIVYEDETTIAFGEKLKANQSFGIARKEAGKWAEIANTFTLQSGEALVRGAFASYGDKVMAGTSAGRIIYSDDRGKTWEISDVASDGLIKYITLVNQDSAVAFGPGAGTAANIGKVYNTVNGGQTWTENVFDFNTIERVPVFSYCPDSSKSVVVLHSNGEVTSSEDLGYTWRHELTLDYRFGKVNTGAGFTSGGKSRLWNQAYDIGFLEFDIIPINAKYSLSLASPDTLDFDTTAIQASKAAHIFLINDGNMRLEKMSQSLQYDGGTSADEIYLKVDFTTSFAPDKLESAEVRFEPKTSGEKSMKLTISTLAGDNTFYIRGNAYDPASVHSVDSDEDFTIKFDNNKMILTSGKIQFVSPKLEFFDMNGNSIEKASLHSNGSYIEHGIDHNLYSTGVYLLVITNNDKIYKRKIIIVR
;
A
#
# COMPACT_ATOMS: atom_id res chain seq x y z
N MET A 1 29.21 13.31 97.92
CA MET A 1 27.74 13.10 97.92
C MET A 1 27.17 12.76 96.54
N PHE A 2 27.98 12.26 95.59
CA PHE A 2 27.54 11.62 94.34
C PHE A 2 27.24 10.12 94.49
N LYS A 3 27.30 9.61 95.73
CA LYS A 3 26.75 8.32 96.11
C LYS A 3 25.58 8.62 97.03
N LEU A 4 24.39 8.65 96.49
CA LEU A 4 23.72 7.39 96.33
C LEU A 4 23.20 7.45 94.89
N LEU A 5 23.33 6.37 94.13
CA LEU A 5 22.31 5.34 94.26
C LEU A 5 20.97 6.05 94.02
N SER A 6 20.39 5.76 92.87
CA SER A 6 19.22 4.90 92.96
C SER A 6 18.10 5.66 93.65
N LEU A 7 17.23 6.30 92.91
CA LEU A 7 15.92 5.67 92.73
C LEU A 7 15.15 6.54 91.73
N THR A 8 15.79 6.79 90.60
CA THR A 8 15.09 7.22 89.39
C THR A 8 15.87 6.71 88.18
N LEU A 9 16.70 5.66 88.30
CA LEU A 9 16.16 4.31 88.21
C LEU A 9 14.71 4.22 88.66
N LEU A 10 13.89 4.01 87.64
CA LEU A 10 12.66 3.26 87.74
C LEU A 10 11.50 4.06 88.33
N ILE A 11 10.43 4.00 87.57
CA ILE A 11 9.10 3.96 88.16
C ILE A 11 8.71 5.33 88.69
N LEU A 12 8.38 6.23 87.77
CA LEU A 12 6.97 6.36 87.45
C LEU A 12 6.90 7.16 86.14
N ILE A 13 6.75 6.46 85.02
CA ILE A 13 5.39 6.12 84.57
C ILE A 13 4.67 7.42 84.29
N SER A 14 4.66 7.81 83.01
CA SER A 14 3.44 7.66 82.22
C SER A 14 3.57 8.46 80.92
N ILE A 15 3.13 8.02 79.76
CA ILE A 15 2.38 6.86 79.29
C ILE A 15 2.41 7.07 77.76
N GLN A 16 2.54 6.00 76.97
CA GLN A 16 2.23 5.96 75.52
C GLN A 16 3.21 6.59 74.49
N LEU A 17 3.44 5.79 73.42
CA LEU A 17 3.67 6.17 71.99
C LEU A 17 5.11 6.29 71.41
N ASN A 18 5.36 5.44 70.40
CA ASN A 18 6.11 5.65 69.11
C ASN A 18 7.66 5.66 69.00
N ALA A 19 8.13 5.03 67.90
CA ALA A 19 9.40 5.22 67.13
C ALA A 19 10.72 4.70 67.78
N SER A 20 11.75 4.13 67.13
CA SER A 20 12.28 4.12 65.76
C SER A 20 13.40 3.04 65.60
N GLN A 21 13.71 2.59 64.38
CA GLN A 21 14.86 1.71 64.03
C GLN A 21 16.21 2.34 64.47
N GLU A 22 16.96 1.73 65.40
CA GLU A 22 18.38 2.08 65.57
C GLU A 22 19.17 1.54 64.37
N ASP A 23 19.64 2.45 63.53
CA ASP A 23 20.51 2.14 62.40
C ASP A 23 21.89 1.72 62.93
N TYR A 24 22.10 0.41 63.08
CA TYR A 24 23.39 -0.19 63.44
C TYR A 24 24.43 -0.06 62.32
N SER A 25 24.16 0.76 61.30
CA SER A 25 25.12 1.07 60.27
C SER A 25 26.43 1.59 60.86
N TYR A 26 27.54 1.15 60.28
CA TYR A 26 28.87 1.62 60.66
C TYR A 26 29.79 1.68 59.47
N LYS A 27 30.81 2.53 59.62
CA LYS A 27 31.78 2.83 58.57
C LYS A 27 33.07 2.10 58.88
N ILE A 28 33.47 1.20 57.98
CA ILE A 28 34.80 0.59 57.99
C ILE A 28 35.71 1.49 57.16
N VAL A 29 36.81 1.95 57.76
CA VAL A 29 37.78 2.80 57.08
C VAL A 29 39.11 2.06 57.00
N ILE A 30 39.38 1.49 55.82
CA ILE A 30 40.66 0.86 55.55
C ILE A 30 41.62 1.93 55.04
N LYS A 31 42.66 2.21 55.82
CA LYS A 31 43.66 3.22 55.47
C LYS A 31 44.40 2.83 54.20
N GLY A 32 44.57 3.81 53.32
CA GLY A 32 45.50 3.75 52.20
C GLY A 32 46.92 3.46 52.67
N LYS A 33 47.69 2.73 51.87
CA LYS A 33 49.11 2.45 52.14
C LYS A 33 49.97 3.23 51.15
N GLU A 34 51.09 3.76 51.63
CA GLU A 34 52.05 4.45 50.77
C GLU A 34 52.66 3.46 49.77
N VAL A 35 52.58 3.79 48.48
CA VAL A 35 52.98 2.87 47.41
C VAL A 35 54.40 3.20 46.92
N HIS A 36 54.74 4.49 46.81
CA HIS A 36 56.10 5.03 46.71
C HIS A 36 56.08 6.57 46.75
N SER A 37 57.15 7.19 47.25
CA SER A 37 57.44 8.64 47.24
C SER A 37 56.23 9.57 47.39
N GLY A 38 55.54 9.50 48.53
CA GLY A 38 54.49 10.46 48.88
C GLY A 38 53.11 10.20 48.25
N PHE A 39 52.92 9.08 47.53
CA PHE A 39 51.61 8.67 47.03
C PHE A 39 51.04 7.50 47.85
N TYR A 40 49.80 7.65 48.30
CA TYR A 40 49.06 6.66 49.07
C TYR A 40 47.99 6.00 48.19
N THR A 41 47.75 4.70 48.36
CA THR A 41 46.52 4.11 47.82
C THR A 41 45.30 4.82 48.44
N PRO A 42 44.18 4.97 47.72
CA PRO A 42 43.02 5.63 48.27
C PRO A 42 42.52 4.92 49.53
N ARG A 43 42.21 5.69 50.58
CA ARG A 43 41.48 5.18 51.74
C ARG A 43 40.17 4.57 51.25
N LYS A 44 39.94 3.29 51.54
CA LYS A 44 38.69 2.63 51.21
C LYS A 44 37.73 2.79 52.37
N VAL A 45 36.55 3.31 52.08
CA VAL A 45 35.48 3.49 53.04
C VAL A 45 34.35 2.57 52.64
N PHE A 46 33.96 1.67 53.53
CA PHE A 46 32.79 0.80 53.36
C PHE A 46 31.75 1.19 54.41
N HIS A 47 30.51 1.41 53.99
CA HIS A 47 29.39 1.61 54.91
C HIS A 47 28.62 0.29 55.00
N ILE A 48 28.70 -0.36 56.16
CA ILE A 48 27.93 -1.58 56.43
C ILE A 48 26.62 -1.13 57.05
N LYS A 49 25.50 -1.40 56.38
CA LYS A 49 24.14 -1.12 56.84
C LYS A 49 23.40 -2.45 57.04
N THR A 50 22.30 -2.44 57.79
CA THR A 50 21.37 -3.58 57.78
C THR A 50 20.81 -3.73 56.36
N PRO A 51 21.01 -4.87 55.68
CA PRO A 51 20.56 -5.07 54.31
C PRO A 51 19.04 -5.03 54.27
N LYS A 52 18.53 -4.44 53.20
CA LYS A 52 17.08 -4.31 52.97
C LYS A 52 16.47 -5.61 52.43
N TYR A 53 17.27 -6.48 51.79
CA TYR A 53 16.93 -7.80 51.26
C TYR A 53 18.10 -8.78 51.48
N GLY A 54 17.81 -10.04 51.82
CA GLY A 54 18.77 -10.91 52.53
C GLY A 54 19.03 -10.42 53.96
N GLY A 55 19.69 -11.23 54.79
CA GLY A 55 19.92 -10.91 56.21
C GLY A 55 21.31 -11.34 56.68
N PHE A 56 21.58 -11.11 57.96
CA PHE A 56 22.78 -11.64 58.58
C PHE A 56 22.48 -12.96 59.26
N VAL A 57 23.39 -13.91 59.13
CA VAL A 57 23.37 -15.14 59.89
C VAL A 57 23.54 -14.77 61.36
N SER A 58 22.52 -15.04 62.17
CA SER A 58 22.49 -14.75 63.60
C SER A 58 23.70 -15.39 64.30
N GLY A 59 24.35 -14.66 65.20
CA GLY A 59 25.53 -15.15 65.93
C GLY A 59 26.84 -15.26 65.15
N SER A 60 26.87 -14.98 63.84
CA SER A 60 28.04 -15.22 62.98
C SER A 60 28.69 -13.95 62.40
N ILE A 61 30.01 -13.85 62.51
CA ILE A 61 30.83 -12.73 62.00
C ILE A 61 32.13 -13.21 61.34
N TYR A 62 32.68 -12.37 60.46
CA TYR A 62 34.06 -12.47 59.98
C TYR A 62 34.93 -11.38 60.61
N ILE A 63 36.15 -11.74 60.98
CA ILE A 63 37.13 -10.83 61.55
C ILE A 63 38.48 -10.94 60.82
N LYS A 64 39.09 -9.79 60.50
CA LYS A 64 40.43 -9.71 59.93
C LYS A 64 41.32 -8.77 60.77
N PRO A 65 42.39 -9.27 61.40
CA PRO A 65 43.37 -8.44 62.10
C PRO A 65 44.39 -7.82 61.13
N HIS A 66 45.06 -6.76 61.58
CA HIS A 66 46.12 -6.07 60.82
C HIS A 66 47.39 -6.92 60.58
N GLN A 67 47.61 -7.95 61.41
CA GLN A 67 48.72 -8.89 61.36
C GLN A 67 48.27 -10.31 61.76
N TYR A 68 49.02 -11.35 61.40
CA TYR A 68 48.61 -12.73 61.67
C TYR A 68 48.50 -12.99 63.18
N MET A 69 47.43 -13.67 63.60
CA MET A 69 47.16 -13.98 65.01
C MET A 69 46.74 -15.45 65.18
N SER A 70 47.03 -16.07 66.33
CA SER A 70 46.49 -17.40 66.64
C SER A 70 45.00 -17.31 66.97
N LYS A 71 44.28 -18.45 66.90
CA LYS A 71 42.86 -18.49 67.27
C LYS A 71 42.63 -18.11 68.74
N GLU A 72 43.56 -18.45 69.63
CA GLU A 72 43.52 -18.07 71.04
C GLU A 72 43.68 -16.55 71.23
N GLN A 73 44.51 -15.90 70.42
CA GLN A 73 44.67 -14.45 70.43
C GLN A 73 43.39 -13.75 69.94
N ILE A 74 42.76 -14.27 68.88
CA ILE A 74 41.46 -13.76 68.41
C ILE A 74 40.39 -13.96 69.47
N LEU A 75 40.31 -15.13 70.12
CA LEU A 75 39.36 -15.38 71.20
C LEU A 75 39.52 -14.39 72.36
N LYS A 76 40.77 -14.09 72.73
CA LYS A 76 41.07 -13.12 73.79
C LYS A 76 40.60 -11.71 73.42
N ILE A 77 40.82 -11.27 72.18
CA ILE A 77 40.35 -9.97 71.69
C ILE A 77 38.83 -9.90 71.75
N VAL A 78 38.15 -10.93 71.24
CA VAL A 78 36.67 -10.97 71.22
C VAL A 78 36.13 -10.87 72.66
N LYS A 79 36.59 -11.73 73.57
CA LYS A 79 36.18 -11.69 74.99
C LYS A 79 36.48 -10.37 75.70
N THR A 80 37.55 -9.67 75.31
CA THR A 80 37.89 -8.36 75.88
C THR A 80 36.89 -7.28 75.46
N VAL A 81 36.37 -7.37 74.22
CA VAL A 81 35.44 -6.37 73.67
C VAL A 81 34.01 -6.60 74.12
N VAL A 82 33.58 -7.86 74.22
CA VAL A 82 32.17 -8.19 74.49
C VAL A 82 31.88 -8.87 75.83
N GLY A 83 32.92 -9.14 76.62
CA GLY A 83 32.80 -9.75 77.94
C GLY A 83 32.71 -11.28 77.90
N ASP A 84 32.79 -11.92 79.08
CA ASP A 84 32.74 -13.37 79.24
C ASP A 84 31.31 -13.96 79.19
N GLU A 85 30.29 -13.10 79.09
CA GLU A 85 28.87 -13.48 79.05
C GLU A 85 28.41 -13.97 77.67
N ILE A 86 29.17 -13.69 76.61
CA ILE A 86 28.90 -14.20 75.26
C ILE A 86 29.69 -15.49 75.04
N ASN A 87 28.98 -16.58 74.74
CA ASN A 87 29.61 -17.85 74.47
C ASN A 87 30.10 -17.90 73.01
N ILE A 88 31.41 -18.10 72.85
CA ILE A 88 32.02 -18.31 71.52
C ILE A 88 32.04 -19.80 71.25
N GLU A 89 31.17 -20.23 70.34
CA GLU A 89 30.97 -21.63 70.01
C GLU A 89 32.09 -22.17 69.13
N ALA A 90 32.57 -21.37 68.18
CA ALA A 90 33.66 -21.76 67.29
C ALA A 90 34.46 -20.56 66.74
N ILE A 91 35.76 -20.79 66.51
CA ILE A 91 36.62 -19.90 65.73
C ILE A 91 37.27 -20.72 64.60
N GLU A 92 36.93 -20.35 63.37
CA GLU A 92 37.35 -21.04 62.17
C GLU A 92 38.24 -20.16 61.30
N THR A 93 39.04 -20.80 60.45
CA THR A 93 39.81 -20.15 59.38
C THR A 93 39.26 -20.61 58.04
N PRO A 94 38.05 -20.13 57.66
CA PRO A 94 37.23 -20.75 56.61
C PRO A 94 37.92 -20.79 55.25
N PHE A 95 38.84 -19.86 54.99
CA PHE A 95 39.52 -19.73 53.71
C PHE A 95 40.87 -20.47 53.63
N GLN A 96 41.49 -20.81 54.76
CA GLN A 96 42.80 -21.48 54.76
C GLN A 96 42.74 -22.87 54.11
N LYS A 97 41.64 -23.61 54.33
CA LYS A 97 41.45 -24.97 53.81
C LYS A 97 41.43 -25.06 52.27
N PHE A 98 41.18 -23.95 51.56
CA PHE A 98 41.03 -23.93 50.10
C PHE A 98 42.35 -23.68 49.35
N PHE A 99 43.44 -23.33 50.04
CA PHE A 99 44.71 -22.97 49.39
C PHE A 99 45.85 -23.84 49.92
N LYS A 100 46.47 -24.64 49.05
CA LYS A 100 47.68 -25.44 49.37
C LYS A 100 49.00 -24.68 49.17
N ASN A 101 48.95 -23.49 48.59
CA ASN A 101 50.14 -22.73 48.16
C ASN A 101 50.14 -21.34 48.82
N ASP A 102 51.23 -21.00 49.53
CA ASP A 102 51.34 -19.82 50.41
C ASP A 102 51.25 -18.45 49.69
N MET A 103 51.45 -18.44 48.37
CA MET A 103 51.55 -17.18 47.63
C MET A 103 50.21 -16.44 47.48
N LEU A 104 49.09 -17.16 47.30
CA LEU A 104 47.73 -16.56 47.25
C LEU A 104 47.21 -16.14 48.63
N LEU A 105 47.62 -16.85 49.69
CA LEU A 105 47.37 -16.46 51.09
C LEU A 105 48.08 -15.14 51.43
N SER A 106 49.31 -14.92 50.92
CA SER A 106 50.12 -13.74 51.22
C SER A 106 49.69 -12.46 50.50
N LYS A 107 49.27 -12.55 49.22
CA LYS A 107 49.01 -11.36 48.39
C LYS A 107 47.75 -10.58 48.81
N ASN A 108 46.69 -11.27 49.23
CA ASN A 108 45.43 -10.67 49.69
C ASN A 108 45.14 -10.90 51.20
N ARG A 109 46.05 -11.61 51.90
CA ARG A 109 45.94 -11.93 53.34
C ARG A 109 44.64 -12.67 53.72
N LEU A 110 44.13 -13.52 52.84
CA LEU A 110 42.88 -14.27 53.07
C LEU A 110 43.06 -15.34 54.16
N GLY A 111 44.29 -15.83 54.36
CA GLY A 111 44.63 -16.79 55.42
C GLY A 111 44.53 -16.26 56.85
N MET A 112 44.29 -14.95 57.00
CA MET A 112 44.16 -14.27 58.29
C MET A 112 42.71 -13.86 58.58
N ILE A 113 41.74 -14.33 57.80
CA ILE A 113 40.32 -14.05 58.07
C ILE A 113 39.76 -15.20 58.87
N TYR A 114 39.19 -14.88 60.03
CA TYR A 114 38.56 -15.85 60.92
C TYR A 114 37.04 -15.69 60.84
N ARG A 115 36.31 -16.80 60.95
CA ARG A 115 34.86 -16.80 61.16
C ARG A 115 34.60 -17.17 62.61
N ILE A 116 33.76 -16.39 63.29
CA ILE A 116 33.38 -16.60 64.69
C ILE A 116 31.89 -16.90 64.73
N HIS A 117 31.54 -17.99 65.42
CA HIS A 117 30.17 -18.34 65.76
C HIS A 117 29.96 -18.14 67.26
N SER A 118 28.88 -17.47 67.64
CA SER A 118 28.54 -17.13 69.02
C SER A 118 27.04 -17.20 69.24
N ASP A 119 26.63 -17.25 70.50
CA ASP A 119 25.22 -17.20 70.92
C ASP A 119 24.61 -15.78 70.88
N TYR A 120 25.37 -14.77 70.44
CA TYR A 120 24.91 -13.38 70.39
C TYR A 120 24.14 -13.07 69.10
N GLU A 121 22.82 -13.02 69.18
CA GLU A 121 21.94 -12.98 68.00
C GLU A 121 22.16 -11.79 67.05
N ASN A 122 22.56 -10.62 67.54
CA ASN A 122 22.74 -9.43 66.69
C ASN A 122 24.18 -9.31 66.15
N SER A 123 24.46 -10.10 65.11
CA SER A 123 25.77 -10.16 64.42
C SER A 123 26.28 -8.81 63.93
N LEU A 124 25.38 -7.91 63.48
CA LEU A 124 25.76 -6.58 62.98
C LEU A 124 26.27 -5.68 64.11
N LYS A 125 25.60 -5.72 65.27
CA LYS A 125 26.02 -4.98 66.47
C LYS A 125 27.32 -5.53 67.04
N LEU A 126 27.48 -6.85 67.08
CA LEU A 126 28.71 -7.52 67.48
C LEU A 126 29.89 -7.12 66.60
N ALA A 127 29.72 -7.16 65.27
CA ALA A 127 30.74 -6.73 64.34
C ALA A 127 31.10 -5.25 64.51
N LYS A 128 30.12 -4.37 64.73
CA LYS A 128 30.35 -2.93 64.99
C LYS A 128 31.24 -2.71 66.23
N LEU A 129 31.00 -3.42 67.33
CA LEU A 129 31.80 -3.32 68.55
C LEU A 129 33.24 -3.78 68.32
N LEU A 130 33.43 -4.89 67.61
CA LEU A 130 34.76 -5.45 67.33
C LEU A 130 35.59 -4.61 66.35
N ASN A 131 34.95 -3.88 65.43
CA ASN A 131 35.63 -2.91 64.56
C ASN A 131 36.25 -1.72 65.30
N ALA A 132 35.86 -1.46 66.55
CA ALA A 132 36.43 -0.37 67.35
C ALA A 132 37.79 -0.75 67.98
N HIS A 133 38.20 -2.03 67.92
CA HIS A 133 39.44 -2.52 68.51
C HIS A 133 40.65 -2.26 67.60
N GLU A 134 41.75 -1.73 68.14
CA GLU A 134 42.88 -1.21 67.35
C GLU A 134 43.63 -2.26 66.50
N ASP A 135 43.62 -3.52 66.94
CA ASP A 135 44.26 -4.63 66.23
C ASP A 135 43.45 -5.16 65.03
N ILE A 136 42.19 -4.75 64.89
CA ILE A 136 41.26 -5.26 63.89
C ILE A 136 41.24 -4.33 62.67
N GLU A 137 41.58 -4.88 61.51
CA GLU A 137 41.55 -4.17 60.22
C GLU A 137 40.12 -3.96 59.74
N TYR A 138 39.30 -5.01 59.87
CA TYR A 138 37.85 -4.93 59.77
C TYR A 138 37.19 -6.16 60.42
N CYS A 139 35.94 -5.99 60.82
CA CYS A 139 35.02 -7.05 61.18
C CYS A 139 33.70 -6.82 60.42
N VAL A 140 33.02 -7.87 59.98
CA VAL A 140 31.72 -7.77 59.30
C VAL A 140 30.81 -8.91 59.73
N PRO A 141 29.49 -8.71 59.83
CA PRO A 141 28.58 -9.84 60.02
C PRO A 141 28.60 -10.77 58.81
N GLU A 142 28.35 -12.07 59.03
CA GLU A 142 28.16 -13.03 57.95
C GLU A 142 26.76 -12.85 57.35
N ALA A 143 26.66 -12.61 56.05
CA ALA A 143 25.38 -12.44 55.35
C ALA A 143 24.93 -13.77 54.71
N TYR A 144 23.61 -13.96 54.59
CA TYR A 144 23.00 -14.94 53.70
C TYR A 144 22.27 -14.23 52.55
N TYR A 145 22.17 -14.91 51.41
CA TYR A 145 21.54 -14.43 50.19
C TYR A 145 20.22 -15.16 49.97
N GLN A 146 19.25 -14.50 49.32
CA GLN A 146 17.99 -15.13 48.90
C GLN A 146 18.23 -15.95 47.61
N LEU A 147 17.49 -17.04 47.42
CA LEU A 147 17.63 -18.01 46.31
C LEU A 147 16.85 -17.57 45.05
N ASP A 148 17.27 -18.03 43.86
CA ASP A 148 16.51 -17.96 42.61
C ASP A 148 15.14 -18.63 42.81
N GLU A 149 14.08 -17.84 42.86
CA GLU A 149 12.71 -18.35 42.97
C GLU A 149 12.21 -18.74 41.58
N THR A 150 12.04 -20.05 41.37
CA THR A 150 11.19 -20.54 40.28
C THR A 150 9.74 -20.41 40.75
N PRO A 151 8.86 -19.69 40.03
CA PRO A 151 7.46 -19.58 40.42
C PRO A 151 6.83 -20.96 40.66
N ASN A 152 6.01 -21.07 41.70
CA ASN A 152 5.36 -22.34 42.08
C ASN A 152 4.13 -22.70 41.22
N ASP A 153 3.85 -21.92 40.17
CA ASP A 153 2.69 -22.06 39.29
C ASP A 153 2.68 -23.42 38.54
N PRO A 154 1.64 -24.26 38.66
CA PRO A 154 1.65 -25.64 38.15
C PRO A 154 1.87 -25.81 36.65
N LEU A 155 1.51 -24.80 35.84
CA LEU A 155 1.66 -24.81 34.38
C LEU A 155 2.92 -24.09 33.89
N LEU A 156 3.80 -23.60 34.78
CA LEU A 156 5.06 -22.96 34.40
C LEU A 156 5.91 -23.85 33.47
N LYS A 157 5.90 -25.17 33.69
CA LYS A 157 6.60 -26.16 32.84
C LYS A 157 6.12 -26.17 31.39
N ASP A 158 4.89 -25.72 31.14
CA ASP A 158 4.27 -25.66 29.82
C ASP A 158 4.48 -24.27 29.15
N GLN A 159 5.08 -23.31 29.87
CA GLN A 159 5.39 -21.94 29.40
C GLN A 159 6.84 -21.79 28.92
N THR A 160 7.19 -22.49 27.84
CA THR A 160 8.56 -22.45 27.28
C THR A 160 9.01 -21.04 26.88
N GLY A 161 8.08 -20.14 26.53
CA GLY A 161 8.37 -18.75 26.15
C GLY A 161 9.10 -17.94 27.22
N LEU A 162 8.77 -18.14 28.51
CA LEU A 162 9.44 -17.44 29.62
C LEU A 162 10.94 -17.80 29.70
N ASN A 163 11.28 -19.05 29.41
CA ASN A 163 12.66 -19.50 29.33
C ASN A 163 13.37 -18.92 28.10
N GLN A 164 12.70 -18.84 26.94
CA GLN A 164 13.27 -18.32 25.70
C GLN A 164 13.71 -16.85 25.84
N ILE A 165 12.96 -16.06 26.62
CA ILE A 165 13.29 -14.64 26.86
C ILE A 165 14.20 -14.43 28.08
N MET A 166 14.64 -15.50 28.76
CA MET A 166 15.40 -15.41 30.01
C MET A 166 14.65 -14.64 31.10
N ALA A 167 13.36 -14.93 31.29
CA ALA A 167 12.50 -14.22 32.25
C ALA A 167 13.00 -14.34 33.70
N SER A 168 13.50 -15.51 34.11
CA SER A 168 14.05 -15.70 35.46
C SER A 168 15.17 -14.73 35.80
N ALA A 169 16.11 -14.53 34.87
CA ALA A 169 17.19 -13.57 35.03
C ALA A 169 16.69 -12.12 35.11
N ALA A 170 15.54 -11.81 34.51
CA ALA A 170 14.90 -10.49 34.67
C ALA A 170 14.20 -10.37 36.03
N TRP A 171 13.53 -11.42 36.49
CA TRP A 171 12.83 -11.49 37.79
C TRP A 171 13.78 -11.39 38.98
N ASP A 172 14.99 -11.91 38.85
CA ASP A 172 16.07 -11.74 39.83
C ASP A 172 16.50 -10.27 40.01
N LYS A 173 16.23 -9.43 38.99
CA LYS A 173 16.51 -7.99 39.03
C LYS A 173 15.32 -7.19 39.51
N SER A 174 14.14 -7.50 39.00
CA SER A 174 12.91 -6.84 39.40
C SER A 174 11.71 -7.76 39.15
N LYS A 175 10.77 -7.73 40.08
CA LYS A 175 9.39 -8.17 39.88
C LYS A 175 8.53 -6.91 39.72
N SER A 176 7.43 -6.95 38.98
CA SER A 176 6.63 -5.73 38.78
C SER A 176 6.06 -5.23 40.10
N SER A 177 5.98 -3.91 40.24
CA SER A 177 5.24 -3.27 41.33
C SER A 177 3.74 -3.26 41.01
N GLU A 178 2.89 -3.29 42.05
CA GLU A 178 1.46 -2.99 41.93
C GLU A 178 1.18 -1.57 41.40
N ASN A 179 2.20 -0.70 41.33
CA ASN A 179 2.07 0.65 40.81
C ASN A 179 2.16 0.73 39.28
N ILE A 180 2.71 -0.28 38.61
CA ILE A 180 2.82 -0.28 37.15
C ILE A 180 1.55 -0.86 36.54
N ARG A 181 0.96 -0.11 35.59
CA ARG A 181 -0.35 -0.44 35.00
C ARG A 181 -0.23 -0.70 33.50
N ILE A 182 -0.71 -1.87 33.07
CA ILE A 182 -0.79 -2.28 31.67
C ILE A 182 -2.25 -2.18 31.21
N GLY A 183 -2.53 -1.28 30.28
CA GLY A 183 -3.80 -1.24 29.55
C GLY A 183 -3.86 -2.34 28.50
N ILE A 184 -4.78 -3.29 28.67
CA ILE A 184 -5.04 -4.33 27.68
C ILE A 184 -6.26 -3.89 26.87
N VAL A 185 -6.00 -3.27 25.71
CA VAL A 185 -7.02 -2.82 24.75
C VAL A 185 -7.28 -3.96 23.78
N ASP A 186 -8.30 -4.77 24.07
CA ASP A 186 -8.50 -6.05 23.38
C ASP A 186 -9.99 -6.45 23.40
N SER A 187 -10.28 -7.74 23.36
CA SER A 187 -11.61 -8.30 23.24
C SER A 187 -12.37 -8.44 24.57
N GLY A 188 -11.79 -7.94 25.65
CA GLY A 188 -12.27 -8.11 27.02
C GLY A 188 -11.47 -9.15 27.82
N ILE A 189 -11.62 -9.09 29.14
CA ILE A 189 -10.85 -9.90 30.08
C ILE A 189 -11.81 -10.58 31.05
N ASP A 190 -11.64 -11.87 31.30
CA ASP A 190 -12.30 -12.55 32.40
C ASP A 190 -11.74 -12.04 33.74
N ILE A 191 -12.29 -10.91 34.22
CA ILE A 191 -11.87 -10.22 35.44
C ILE A 191 -12.08 -11.07 36.71
N ASP A 192 -12.87 -12.15 36.62
CA ASP A 192 -13.11 -13.09 37.72
C ASP A 192 -12.14 -14.29 37.71
N HIS A 193 -11.25 -14.37 36.71
CA HIS A 193 -10.29 -15.47 36.59
C HIS A 193 -9.37 -15.49 37.82
N ASN A 194 -9.24 -16.64 38.49
CA ASN A 194 -8.51 -16.78 39.75
C ASN A 194 -7.04 -16.35 39.65
N ASP A 195 -6.47 -16.50 38.46
CA ASP A 195 -5.09 -16.12 38.17
C ASP A 195 -4.91 -14.65 37.75
N LEU A 196 -6.01 -13.93 37.44
CA LEU A 196 -5.99 -12.53 36.96
C LEU A 196 -6.65 -11.54 37.92
N LYS A 197 -7.67 -11.96 38.67
CA LYS A 197 -8.54 -11.06 39.45
C LYS A 197 -7.81 -10.14 40.42
N SER A 198 -6.70 -10.61 41.02
CA SER A 198 -5.85 -9.82 41.92
C SER A 198 -5.04 -8.74 41.21
N GLN A 199 -4.89 -8.85 39.89
CA GLN A 199 -4.16 -7.90 39.06
C GLN A 199 -5.07 -6.92 38.33
N ILE A 200 -6.37 -7.16 38.27
CA ILE A 200 -7.30 -6.17 37.72
C ILE A 200 -7.26 -4.89 38.58
N LEU A 201 -7.03 -3.76 37.94
CA LEU A 201 -7.02 -2.46 38.59
C LEU A 201 -8.45 -2.09 39.00
N ILE A 202 -8.64 -1.85 40.30
CA ILE A 202 -9.93 -1.41 40.85
C ILE A 202 -9.97 0.12 40.84
N ASN A 203 -11.00 0.71 40.22
CA ASN A 203 -11.31 2.12 40.38
C ASN A 203 -11.87 2.36 41.78
N THR A 204 -11.01 2.76 42.73
CA THR A 204 -11.43 3.05 44.10
C THR A 204 -12.19 4.38 44.23
N ALA A 205 -12.25 5.18 43.16
CA ALA A 205 -13.02 6.42 43.13
C ALA A 205 -14.50 6.17 42.78
N GLU A 206 -14.83 5.00 42.24
CA GLU A 206 -16.20 4.57 41.95
C GLU A 206 -16.85 3.87 43.14
N ILE A 207 -18.15 4.10 43.35
CA ILE A 207 -19.00 3.35 44.28
C ILE A 207 -19.75 2.28 43.49
N PRO A 208 -19.40 0.99 43.62
CA PRO A 208 -19.91 -0.04 42.72
C PRO A 208 -21.44 -0.14 42.67
N GLY A 209 -22.01 0.08 41.48
CA GLY A 209 -23.40 -0.20 41.14
C GLY A 209 -24.39 0.85 41.62
N ASN A 210 -23.95 2.10 41.82
CA ASN A 210 -24.82 3.20 42.20
C ASN A 210 -25.45 3.91 40.98
N GLY A 211 -25.00 3.59 39.75
CA GLY A 211 -25.46 4.19 38.50
C GLY A 211 -24.97 5.63 38.29
N ILE A 212 -23.92 6.05 38.99
CA ILE A 212 -23.32 7.38 38.95
C ILE A 212 -21.87 7.24 38.49
N ASP A 213 -21.39 8.22 37.73
CA ASP A 213 -19.97 8.42 37.47
C ASP A 213 -19.41 9.25 38.64
N ASP A 214 -18.88 8.57 39.66
CA ASP A 214 -18.50 9.18 40.93
C ASP A 214 -17.20 9.99 40.82
N ASP A 215 -16.30 9.57 39.95
CA ASP A 215 -15.02 10.24 39.72
C ASP A 215 -15.07 11.31 38.61
N GLY A 216 -16.17 11.36 37.85
CA GLY A 216 -16.43 12.35 36.80
C GLY A 216 -15.61 12.12 35.55
N ASN A 217 -15.15 10.89 35.31
CA ASN A 217 -14.31 10.53 34.17
C ASN A 217 -15.09 10.28 32.87
N GLY A 218 -16.43 10.30 32.94
CA GLY A 218 -17.36 10.07 31.83
C GLY A 218 -17.88 8.63 31.71
N PHE A 219 -17.50 7.74 32.63
CA PHE A 219 -17.77 6.30 32.58
C PHE A 219 -18.43 5.81 33.88
N ILE A 220 -19.75 5.67 33.85
CA ILE A 220 -20.57 5.26 35.01
C ILE A 220 -20.14 3.89 35.55
N ASP A 221 -19.82 3.80 36.84
CA ASP A 221 -19.51 2.55 37.55
C ASP A 221 -18.33 1.74 36.93
N ASP A 222 -17.30 2.38 36.36
CA ASP A 222 -16.16 1.74 35.67
C ASP A 222 -15.13 1.08 36.62
N VAL A 223 -15.63 0.39 37.65
CA VAL A 223 -14.89 -0.20 38.78
C VAL A 223 -13.76 -1.12 38.33
N PHE A 224 -13.95 -1.95 37.31
CA PHE A 224 -12.97 -2.94 36.88
C PHE A 224 -12.40 -2.66 35.48
N GLY A 225 -12.83 -1.58 34.84
CA GLY A 225 -12.54 -1.26 33.44
C GLY A 225 -13.83 -0.93 32.67
N TRP A 226 -13.71 -0.85 31.35
CA TRP A 226 -14.80 -0.40 30.49
C TRP A 226 -14.97 -1.27 29.24
N ASP A 227 -16.22 -1.44 28.80
CA ASP A 227 -16.61 -2.02 27.53
C ASP A 227 -17.17 -0.94 26.60
N PHE A 228 -16.43 -0.65 25.54
CA PHE A 228 -16.81 0.34 24.53
C PHE A 228 -17.84 -0.17 23.52
N VAL A 229 -18.08 -1.48 23.46
CA VAL A 229 -18.86 -2.15 22.41
C VAL A 229 -20.16 -2.75 22.94
N GLY A 230 -20.09 -3.53 24.03
CA GLY A 230 -21.23 -4.26 24.58
C GLY A 230 -21.38 -5.69 24.05
N ASP A 231 -22.42 -6.39 24.53
CA ASP A 231 -22.79 -7.75 24.13
C ASP A 231 -23.66 -7.74 22.86
N ILE A 232 -23.08 -7.22 21.78
CA ILE A 232 -23.73 -7.05 20.48
C ILE A 232 -23.05 -7.92 19.41
N SER A 233 -23.77 -8.21 18.33
CA SER A 233 -23.23 -8.90 17.16
C SER A 233 -22.34 -7.99 16.30
N GLU A 234 -21.49 -8.61 15.48
CA GLU A 234 -20.73 -7.89 14.45
C GLU A 234 -21.62 -7.07 13.50
N SER A 235 -22.83 -7.54 13.19
CA SER A 235 -23.77 -6.78 12.35
C SER A 235 -24.29 -5.53 13.06
N GLU A 236 -24.57 -5.61 14.35
CA GLU A 236 -25.04 -4.48 15.17
C GLU A 236 -23.91 -3.46 15.36
N ALA A 237 -22.68 -3.93 15.61
CA ALA A 237 -21.48 -3.09 15.65
C ALA A 237 -21.27 -2.33 14.32
N LYS A 238 -21.39 -3.02 13.17
CA LYS A 238 -21.31 -2.39 11.84
C LYS A 238 -22.42 -1.37 11.57
N ASN A 239 -23.55 -1.49 12.27
CA ASN A 239 -24.67 -0.53 12.22
C ASN A 239 -24.60 0.53 13.33
N HIS A 240 -23.48 0.65 14.04
CA HIS A 240 -23.25 1.60 15.13
C HIS A 240 -24.20 1.46 16.32
N GLN A 241 -24.71 0.25 16.58
CA GLN A 241 -25.63 -0.04 17.68
C GLN A 241 -24.85 -0.40 18.95
N TRP A 242 -24.01 0.51 19.43
CA TRP A 242 -23.14 0.29 20.58
C TRP A 242 -23.92 0.21 21.90
N GLU A 243 -23.58 -0.77 22.73
CA GLU A 243 -24.11 -0.95 24.08
C GLU A 243 -22.99 -0.84 25.12
N ALA A 244 -22.23 0.26 25.03
CA ALA A 244 -21.10 0.52 25.93
C ALA A 244 -21.55 0.50 27.41
N ASN A 245 -20.78 -0.18 28.25
CA ASN A 245 -21.12 -0.43 29.65
C ASN A 245 -19.86 -0.68 30.51
N ASN A 246 -20.07 -0.83 31.81
CA ASN A 246 -19.00 -1.00 32.79
C ASN A 246 -18.52 -2.44 33.01
N ASN A 247 -18.88 -3.37 32.12
CA ASN A 247 -18.52 -4.76 32.23
C ASN A 247 -17.51 -5.17 31.13
N PRO A 248 -16.20 -5.04 31.36
CA PRO A 248 -15.18 -5.43 30.38
C PRO A 248 -15.02 -6.95 30.22
N LYS A 249 -15.86 -7.74 30.89
CA LYS A 249 -15.82 -9.21 30.86
C LYS A 249 -16.51 -9.76 29.62
N PRO A 250 -15.85 -10.65 28.85
CA PRO A 250 -16.50 -11.35 27.76
C PRO A 250 -17.60 -12.27 28.29
N THR A 251 -18.78 -12.23 27.68
CA THR A 251 -19.94 -13.06 28.08
C THR A 251 -19.84 -14.49 27.53
N LEU A 252 -19.10 -14.69 26.43
CA LEU A 252 -18.93 -15.96 25.74
C LEU A 252 -17.49 -16.49 25.80
N SER A 253 -17.34 -17.81 25.93
CA SER A 253 -16.03 -18.47 26.07
C SER A 253 -15.16 -18.46 24.81
N ASN A 254 -15.73 -18.13 23.65
CA ASN A 254 -15.00 -17.95 22.38
C ASN A 254 -14.40 -16.54 22.25
N ASN A 255 -14.83 -15.57 23.08
CA ASN A 255 -14.22 -14.26 23.18
C ASN A 255 -13.03 -14.28 24.18
N ASP A 256 -12.07 -15.16 23.89
CA ASP A 256 -11.00 -15.54 24.82
C ASP A 256 -9.67 -14.76 24.66
N HIS A 257 -9.58 -13.85 23.68
CA HIS A 257 -8.29 -13.30 23.24
C HIS A 257 -7.68 -12.37 24.29
N GLY A 258 -8.42 -11.38 24.76
CA GLY A 258 -7.93 -10.43 25.76
C GLY A 258 -7.58 -11.10 27.09
N THR A 259 -8.34 -12.13 27.49
CA THR A 259 -8.02 -12.95 28.68
C THR A 259 -6.69 -13.68 28.51
N HIS A 260 -6.41 -14.24 27.32
CA HIS A 260 -5.16 -14.94 27.03
C HIS A 260 -3.96 -14.01 27.02
N VAL A 261 -4.07 -12.87 26.34
CA VAL A 261 -3.04 -11.81 26.30
C VAL A 261 -2.73 -11.28 27.69
N SER A 262 -3.78 -11.06 28.51
CA SER A 262 -3.65 -10.57 29.88
C SER A 262 -2.84 -11.51 30.77
N GLY A 263 -3.03 -12.83 30.64
CA GLY A 263 -2.25 -13.80 31.40
C GLY A 263 -0.77 -13.80 31.05
N VAL A 264 -0.43 -13.68 29.75
CA VAL A 264 0.97 -13.60 29.31
C VAL A 264 1.64 -12.34 29.87
N ALA A 265 0.93 -11.20 29.84
CA ALA A 265 1.46 -9.94 30.32
C ALA A 265 1.60 -9.91 31.85
N ALA A 266 0.55 -10.32 32.58
CA ALA A 266 0.39 -9.99 33.99
C ALA A 266 -0.47 -10.96 34.83
N ALA A 267 -0.57 -12.26 34.48
CA ALA A 267 -1.04 -13.26 35.46
C ALA A 267 -0.29 -13.17 36.80
N THR A 268 -1.03 -13.45 37.88
CA THR A 268 -0.48 -13.49 39.24
C THR A 268 0.53 -14.62 39.30
N THR A 269 1.80 -14.27 39.55
CA THR A 269 2.90 -15.25 39.56
C THR A 269 3.20 -15.66 41.00
N ASP A 270 3.56 -16.94 41.19
CA ASP A 270 3.92 -17.54 42.48
C ASP A 270 2.73 -17.67 43.45
N ASN A 271 1.55 -18.02 42.94
CA ASN A 271 0.29 -18.16 43.70
C ASN A 271 -0.24 -19.61 43.80
N GLU A 272 0.55 -20.61 43.38
CA GLU A 272 0.20 -22.03 43.29
C GLU A 272 -0.94 -22.37 42.30
N ILE A 273 -1.31 -21.44 41.42
CA ILE A 273 -2.40 -21.55 40.45
C ILE A 273 -1.84 -21.30 39.05
N GLY A 274 -2.35 -22.02 38.06
CA GLY A 274 -2.20 -21.59 36.66
C GLY A 274 -0.76 -21.35 36.19
N ILE A 275 -0.51 -20.13 35.71
CA ILE A 275 0.66 -19.71 34.94
C ILE A 275 1.39 -18.51 35.56
N ALA A 276 2.69 -18.38 35.29
CA ALA A 276 3.45 -17.17 35.55
C ALA A 276 3.32 -16.16 34.41
N SER A 277 3.58 -14.88 34.67
CA SER A 277 3.54 -13.82 33.65
C SER A 277 4.88 -13.15 33.42
N ALA A 278 5.05 -12.52 32.26
CA ALA A 278 6.27 -11.81 31.92
C ALA A 278 6.61 -10.71 32.93
N SER A 279 5.60 -9.99 33.45
CA SER A 279 5.80 -8.91 34.42
C SER A 279 5.92 -9.37 35.88
N TRP A 280 5.69 -10.66 36.20
CA TRP A 280 5.47 -11.08 37.59
C TRP A 280 4.26 -10.35 38.23
N GLY A 281 3.18 -10.14 37.47
CA GLY A 281 1.91 -9.61 38.00
C GLY A 281 1.82 -8.08 38.13
N ALA A 282 2.04 -7.33 37.05
CA ALA A 282 1.65 -5.92 36.97
C ALA A 282 0.13 -5.72 37.08
N LYS A 283 -0.36 -4.50 37.39
CA LYS A 283 -1.81 -4.22 37.36
C LYS A 283 -2.33 -4.09 35.94
N ILE A 284 -3.55 -4.55 35.71
CA ILE A 284 -4.22 -4.61 34.41
C ILE A 284 -5.37 -3.60 34.40
N ILE A 285 -5.38 -2.70 33.40
CA ILE A 285 -6.57 -1.91 33.06
C ILE A 285 -7.31 -2.66 31.97
N ALA A 286 -8.52 -3.15 32.28
CA ALA A 286 -9.33 -3.94 31.36
C ALA A 286 -10.11 -3.04 30.40
N VAL A 287 -9.85 -3.18 29.10
CA VAL A 287 -10.51 -2.35 28.07
C VAL A 287 -11.03 -3.24 26.95
N LYS A 288 -12.35 -3.40 26.88
CA LYS A 288 -13.02 -4.20 25.85
C LYS A 288 -13.43 -3.33 24.68
N CYS A 289 -12.91 -3.67 23.50
CA CYS A 289 -13.13 -2.98 22.24
C CYS A 289 -13.62 -3.93 21.12
N ALA A 290 -14.01 -5.16 21.46
CA ALA A 290 -14.58 -6.14 20.54
C ALA A 290 -16.00 -6.57 20.94
N THR A 291 -16.73 -7.11 19.97
CA THR A 291 -18.04 -7.77 20.16
C THR A 291 -17.89 -9.12 20.84
N ASP A 292 -18.89 -9.54 21.60
CA ASP A 292 -18.90 -10.87 22.23
C ASP A 292 -19.29 -11.99 21.25
N ASN A 293 -20.16 -11.70 20.28
CA ASN A 293 -20.64 -12.70 19.33
C ASN A 293 -19.82 -12.69 18.02
N LEU A 294 -18.77 -13.53 17.98
CA LEU A 294 -17.97 -13.74 16.77
C LEU A 294 -18.76 -14.54 15.72
N SER A 295 -18.95 -13.96 14.53
CA SER A 295 -19.62 -14.65 13.42
C SER A 295 -18.79 -15.87 12.98
N SER A 296 -19.45 -17.02 12.89
CA SER A 296 -18.84 -18.34 12.64
C SER A 296 -18.35 -18.56 11.21
N GLN A 297 -18.32 -17.53 10.35
CA GLN A 297 -17.97 -17.65 8.93
C GLN A 297 -16.51 -17.28 8.62
N THR A 298 -15.83 -16.47 9.44
CA THR A 298 -14.41 -16.10 9.23
C THR A 298 -13.52 -16.30 10.47
N GLY A 299 -14.11 -16.49 11.67
CA GLY A 299 -13.35 -16.67 12.91
C GLY A 299 -12.48 -15.47 13.31
N SER A 300 -12.64 -14.31 12.64
CA SER A 300 -11.83 -13.11 12.85
C SER A 300 -12.40 -12.25 13.99
N ARG A 301 -11.52 -11.81 14.90
CA ARG A 301 -11.84 -10.95 16.04
C ARG A 301 -11.50 -9.51 15.68
N ASN A 302 -12.51 -8.65 15.57
CA ASN A 302 -12.32 -7.25 15.18
C ASN A 302 -12.33 -6.33 16.40
N ILE A 303 -11.46 -5.32 16.36
CA ILE A 303 -11.42 -4.22 17.33
C ILE A 303 -12.12 -3.02 16.69
N TYR A 304 -13.20 -2.52 17.33
CA TYR A 304 -14.05 -1.49 16.73
C TYR A 304 -13.77 -0.08 17.26
N ARG A 305 -13.35 0.04 18.51
CA ARG A 305 -13.13 1.34 19.20
C ARG A 305 -11.73 1.44 19.80
N PRO A 306 -10.67 1.18 19.01
CA PRO A 306 -9.32 1.09 19.53
C PRO A 306 -8.83 2.41 20.14
N TYR A 307 -9.12 3.55 19.52
CA TYR A 307 -8.59 4.85 19.92
C TYR A 307 -9.18 5.31 21.26
N GLU A 308 -10.49 5.19 21.44
CA GLU A 308 -11.13 5.48 22.73
C GLU A 308 -10.64 4.53 23.82
N GLY A 309 -10.42 3.26 23.48
CA GLY A 309 -9.84 2.29 24.39
C GLY A 309 -8.43 2.68 24.85
N MET A 310 -7.58 3.13 23.93
CA MET A 310 -6.22 3.59 24.25
C MET A 310 -6.24 4.86 25.13
N LEU A 311 -7.11 5.83 24.82
CA LEU A 311 -7.26 7.05 25.61
C LEU A 311 -7.83 6.77 27.01
N TYR A 312 -8.78 5.85 27.13
CA TYR A 312 -9.32 5.41 28.42
C TYR A 312 -8.25 4.72 29.27
N ALA A 313 -7.44 3.83 28.67
CA ALA A 313 -6.32 3.22 29.38
C ALA A 313 -5.36 4.29 29.93
N ALA A 314 -5.02 5.29 29.12
CA ALA A 314 -4.18 6.41 29.55
C ALA A 314 -4.82 7.25 30.66
N MET A 315 -6.11 7.56 30.55
CA MET A 315 -6.89 8.28 31.56
C MET A 315 -6.89 7.54 32.90
N ARG A 316 -6.97 6.20 32.86
CA ARG A 316 -6.85 5.32 34.05
C ARG A 316 -5.40 5.15 34.54
N GLY A 317 -4.47 5.89 33.95
CA GLY A 317 -3.06 5.97 34.33
C GLY A 317 -2.22 4.81 33.82
N ALA A 318 -2.52 4.27 32.63
CA ALA A 318 -1.69 3.25 32.01
C ALA A 318 -0.26 3.75 31.80
N ASP A 319 0.70 2.94 32.23
CA ASP A 319 2.12 3.11 31.93
C ASP A 319 2.48 2.54 30.56
N ILE A 320 1.77 1.48 30.20
CA ILE A 320 1.97 0.65 29.03
C ILE A 320 0.60 0.35 28.44
N ILE A 321 0.45 0.43 27.12
CA ILE A 321 -0.74 -0.01 26.41
C ILE A 321 -0.34 -1.15 25.46
N ASN A 322 -0.96 -2.31 25.64
CA ASN A 322 -0.76 -3.47 24.80
C ASN A 322 -1.85 -3.55 23.73
N CYS A 323 -1.46 -3.39 22.47
CA CYS A 323 -2.31 -3.54 21.30
C CYS A 323 -2.00 -4.88 20.61
N SER A 324 -2.62 -5.97 21.06
CA SER A 324 -2.47 -7.31 20.44
C SER A 324 -3.28 -7.46 19.15
N TRP A 325 -3.42 -6.36 18.41
CA TRP A 325 -4.17 -6.19 17.19
C TRP A 325 -3.40 -5.23 16.28
N SER A 326 -3.60 -5.38 14.98
CA SER A 326 -3.12 -4.46 13.97
C SER A 326 -3.90 -4.64 12.66
N SER A 327 -3.88 -3.62 11.82
CA SER A 327 -4.50 -3.64 10.49
C SER A 327 -3.69 -2.80 9.52
N GLU A 328 -3.90 -2.98 8.22
CA GLU A 328 -3.35 -2.10 7.17
C GLU A 328 -3.92 -0.68 7.20
N TYR A 329 -4.99 -0.46 7.98
CA TYR A 329 -5.70 0.82 8.04
C TYR A 329 -4.88 1.86 8.81
N HIS A 330 -4.68 3.02 8.18
CA HIS A 330 -3.99 4.17 8.74
C HIS A 330 -4.80 5.44 8.50
N ASP A 331 -4.88 6.28 9.51
CA ASP A 331 -5.54 7.57 9.42
C ASP A 331 -4.80 8.61 10.29
N PRO A 332 -4.98 9.92 10.03
CA PRO A 332 -4.35 10.97 10.84
C PRO A 332 -4.79 10.99 12.31
N LEU A 333 -6.03 10.57 12.62
CA LEU A 333 -6.52 10.49 13.99
C LEU A 333 -5.73 9.46 14.80
N MET A 334 -5.36 8.32 14.21
CA MET A 334 -4.49 7.33 14.84
C MET A 334 -3.15 7.97 15.22
N ASN A 335 -2.54 8.74 14.31
CA ASN A 335 -1.29 9.44 14.59
C ASN A 335 -1.44 10.42 15.76
N ASP A 336 -2.50 11.22 15.75
CA ASP A 336 -2.74 12.21 16.82
C ASP A 336 -2.92 11.54 18.18
N VAL A 337 -3.71 10.46 18.24
CA VAL A 337 -3.92 9.69 19.48
C VAL A 337 -2.62 9.06 19.95
N VAL A 338 -1.90 8.35 19.07
CA VAL A 338 -0.65 7.67 19.43
C VAL A 338 0.42 8.67 19.86
N ASN A 339 0.61 9.76 19.11
CA ASN A 339 1.58 10.80 19.47
C ASN A 339 1.24 11.43 20.82
N SER A 340 -0.04 11.74 21.09
CA SER A 340 -0.48 12.29 22.38
C SER A 340 -0.19 11.35 23.56
N LEU A 341 -0.23 10.04 23.35
CA LEU A 341 0.09 9.03 24.36
C LEU A 341 1.61 8.90 24.56
N LEU A 342 2.38 8.90 23.47
CA LEU A 342 3.84 8.86 23.52
C LEU A 342 4.41 10.11 24.21
N GLU A 343 3.83 11.29 23.99
CA GLU A 343 4.19 12.55 24.66
C GLU A 343 3.97 12.50 26.18
N GLN A 344 3.02 11.68 26.64
CA GLN A 344 2.78 11.41 28.06
C GLN A 344 3.70 10.34 28.64
N ASN A 345 4.70 9.89 27.87
CA ASN A 345 5.61 8.80 28.22
C ASN A 345 4.88 7.46 28.50
N ILE A 346 3.77 7.23 27.79
CA ILE A 346 3.06 5.95 27.78
C ILE A 346 3.70 5.07 26.70
N VAL A 347 4.09 3.85 27.08
CA VAL A 347 4.73 2.92 26.16
C VAL A 347 3.66 2.12 25.45
N ILE A 348 3.63 2.18 24.12
CA ILE A 348 2.67 1.37 23.35
C ILE A 348 3.42 0.21 22.70
N VAL A 349 2.91 -1.00 22.90
CA VAL A 349 3.46 -2.25 22.37
C VAL A 349 2.40 -2.88 21.48
N ALA A 350 2.75 -3.17 20.22
CA ALA A 350 1.77 -3.64 19.24
C ALA A 350 2.24 -4.88 18.47
N ALA A 351 1.29 -5.74 18.12
CA ALA A 351 1.53 -6.95 17.34
C ALA A 351 1.83 -6.63 15.86
N ALA A 352 2.93 -7.17 15.33
CA ALA A 352 3.39 -6.83 13.97
C ALA A 352 2.48 -7.33 12.84
N GLY A 353 1.70 -8.40 13.06
CA GLY A 353 0.81 -9.03 12.07
C GLY A 353 1.14 -10.52 11.81
N ASN A 354 0.21 -11.24 11.16
CA ASN A 354 0.23 -12.71 11.04
C ASN A 354 0.08 -13.25 9.59
N PHE A 355 0.39 -12.44 8.58
CA PHE A 355 0.21 -12.75 7.15
C PHE A 355 1.51 -12.86 6.34
N ILE A 356 2.69 -12.92 6.98
CA ILE A 356 4.00 -13.03 6.29
C ILE A 356 4.28 -11.83 5.35
N LEU A 357 3.83 -10.63 5.74
CA LEU A 357 4.06 -9.39 5.00
C LEU A 357 5.28 -8.63 5.53
N ASN A 358 5.89 -7.85 4.63
CA ASN A 358 6.94 -6.90 4.97
C ASN A 358 6.31 -5.59 5.43
N ASN A 359 6.40 -5.23 6.72
CA ASN A 359 5.84 -3.99 7.26
C ASN A 359 6.56 -2.72 6.76
N ASP A 360 7.68 -2.84 6.05
CA ASP A 360 8.31 -1.70 5.37
C ASP A 360 7.56 -1.34 4.07
N GLU A 361 6.91 -2.32 3.44
CA GLU A 361 6.19 -2.19 2.17
C GLU A 361 4.66 -2.17 2.37
N PHE A 362 4.16 -3.04 3.25
CA PHE A 362 2.75 -3.21 3.61
C PHE A 362 2.58 -3.00 5.13
N PRO A 363 2.67 -1.75 5.61
CA PRO A 363 2.68 -1.45 7.04
C PRO A 363 1.37 -1.83 7.72
N PHE A 364 1.48 -2.47 8.88
CA PHE A 364 0.36 -2.76 9.79
C PHE A 364 0.41 -1.82 10.99
N TYR A 365 -0.70 -1.15 11.28
CA TYR A 365 -0.85 -0.12 12.29
C TYR A 365 -1.68 -0.62 13.49
N PRO A 366 -1.39 -0.15 14.72
CA PRO A 366 -0.43 0.90 15.05
C PRO A 366 1.03 0.43 15.06
N ALA A 367 1.32 -0.87 14.86
CA ALA A 367 2.66 -1.43 14.99
C ALA A 367 3.74 -0.74 14.13
N SER A 368 3.37 -0.19 12.97
CA SER A 368 4.29 0.50 12.05
C SER A 368 4.38 2.02 12.29
N LEU A 369 3.74 2.57 13.32
CA LEU A 369 3.88 3.98 13.67
C LEU A 369 5.21 4.27 14.37
N PRO A 370 5.81 5.46 14.15
CA PRO A 370 6.95 5.92 14.92
C PRO A 370 6.68 5.89 16.44
N GLY A 371 7.71 5.52 17.21
CA GLY A 371 7.63 5.45 18.68
C GLY A 371 6.92 4.23 19.27
N ILE A 372 6.21 3.43 18.46
CA ILE A 372 5.63 2.15 18.87
C ILE A 372 6.72 1.08 18.96
N ILE A 373 6.58 0.14 19.90
CA ILE A 373 7.38 -1.08 19.96
C ILE A 373 6.64 -2.17 19.19
N SER A 374 7.08 -2.44 17.96
CA SER A 374 6.50 -3.43 17.05
C SER A 374 7.02 -4.83 17.32
N VAL A 375 6.14 -5.80 17.57
CA VAL A 375 6.53 -7.13 18.06
C VAL A 375 6.15 -8.25 17.10
N GLY A 376 7.17 -8.88 16.51
CA GLY A 376 7.06 -10.11 15.73
C GLY A 376 7.08 -11.38 16.60
N SER A 377 6.81 -12.54 15.99
CA SER A 377 6.69 -13.83 16.70
C SER A 377 7.86 -14.77 16.41
N ILE A 378 8.31 -15.50 17.43
CA ILE A 378 9.20 -16.66 17.29
C ILE A 378 8.50 -17.98 17.65
N THR A 379 8.99 -19.05 17.04
CA THR A 379 8.66 -20.44 17.35
C THR A 379 9.27 -20.88 18.69
N LYS A 380 8.82 -22.03 19.21
CA LYS A 380 9.48 -22.70 20.35
C LYS A 380 10.96 -23.03 20.10
N GLY A 381 11.37 -23.15 18.83
CA GLY A 381 12.76 -23.36 18.43
C GLY A 381 13.61 -22.09 18.38
N GLY A 382 13.01 -20.92 18.61
CA GLY A 382 13.70 -19.62 18.57
C GLY A 382 13.77 -18.98 17.18
N SER A 383 13.40 -19.67 16.10
CA SER A 383 13.32 -19.09 14.76
C SER A 383 12.06 -18.23 14.59
N PRO A 384 12.05 -17.22 13.69
CA PRO A 384 10.83 -16.49 13.33
C PRO A 384 9.67 -17.44 12.97
N SER A 385 8.48 -17.15 13.47
CA SER A 385 7.28 -17.95 13.18
C SER A 385 6.89 -17.87 11.70
N GLY A 386 6.44 -18.97 11.12
CA GLY A 386 6.09 -19.04 9.69
C GLY A 386 4.94 -18.12 9.26
N PHE A 387 4.23 -17.47 10.19
CA PHE A 387 3.15 -16.52 9.95
C PHE A 387 3.55 -15.06 10.23
N THR A 388 4.66 -14.79 10.91
CA THR A 388 4.96 -13.44 11.43
C THR A 388 5.23 -12.44 10.32
N HIS A 389 4.77 -11.21 10.50
CA HIS A 389 5.29 -10.08 9.72
C HIS A 389 6.75 -9.81 10.07
N TYR A 390 7.45 -9.15 9.15
CA TYR A 390 8.88 -8.85 9.21
C TYR A 390 9.16 -7.47 8.59
N GLY A 391 10.42 -7.03 8.59
CA GLY A 391 10.83 -5.71 8.11
C GLY A 391 11.60 -4.93 9.16
N ILE A 392 12.24 -3.84 8.74
CA ILE A 392 12.98 -2.90 9.60
C ILE A 392 12.03 -2.24 10.62
N ASN A 393 10.77 -2.02 10.23
CA ASN A 393 9.69 -1.52 11.09
C ASN A 393 9.22 -2.54 12.16
N VAL A 394 9.78 -3.75 12.21
CA VAL A 394 9.55 -4.72 13.30
C VAL A 394 10.73 -4.68 14.27
N ASP A 395 10.48 -4.18 15.49
CA ASP A 395 11.55 -3.86 16.44
C ASP A 395 12.18 -5.07 17.11
N ILE A 396 11.35 -6.04 17.48
CA ILE A 396 11.78 -7.19 18.27
C ILE A 396 10.87 -8.38 18.01
N PHE A 397 11.40 -9.58 18.15
CA PHE A 397 10.62 -10.82 18.07
C PHE A 397 10.52 -11.47 19.45
N ALA A 398 9.33 -11.88 19.86
CA ALA A 398 9.09 -12.54 21.15
C ALA A 398 8.31 -13.85 20.97
N PRO A 399 8.28 -14.75 21.96
CA PRO A 399 7.56 -16.01 21.86
C PRO A 399 6.08 -15.78 21.55
N GLY A 400 5.64 -16.24 20.38
CA GLY A 400 4.25 -16.08 19.94
C GLY A 400 3.64 -17.34 19.37
N ASP A 401 4.40 -18.43 19.18
CA ASP A 401 3.88 -19.69 18.67
C ASP A 401 3.80 -20.77 19.76
N GLY A 402 2.57 -21.19 20.06
CA GLY A 402 2.31 -22.24 21.02
C GLY A 402 2.46 -21.76 22.47
N ILE A 403 1.88 -20.60 22.79
CA ILE A 403 1.95 -19.94 24.10
C ILE A 403 0.78 -20.34 24.99
N MET A 404 1.09 -20.95 26.14
CA MET A 404 0.14 -21.30 27.20
C MET A 404 -0.24 -20.06 28.02
N SER A 405 -1.53 -19.79 28.20
CA SER A 405 -2.03 -18.70 29.05
C SER A 405 -3.46 -18.94 29.55
N THR A 406 -3.95 -18.01 30.37
CA THR A 406 -5.32 -17.94 30.92
C THR A 406 -6.38 -17.86 29.84
N MET A 407 -7.55 -18.42 30.11
CA MET A 407 -8.72 -18.41 29.23
C MET A 407 -9.97 -18.19 30.07
N PRO A 408 -11.07 -17.68 29.50
CA PRO A 408 -12.30 -17.48 30.26
C PRO A 408 -12.75 -18.75 30.99
N LEU A 409 -13.50 -18.56 32.07
CA LEU A 409 -14.08 -19.62 32.91
C LEU A 409 -13.02 -20.41 33.70
N ASN A 410 -11.96 -19.74 34.16
CA ASN A 410 -10.88 -20.37 34.95
C ASN A 410 -10.18 -21.54 34.22
N THR A 411 -9.96 -21.38 32.92
CA THR A 411 -9.29 -22.41 32.10
C THR A 411 -7.97 -21.90 31.53
N TYR A 412 -7.18 -22.78 30.91
CA TYR A 412 -5.89 -22.43 30.31
C TYR A 412 -5.77 -23.11 28.95
N LYS A 413 -5.18 -22.41 27.97
CA LYS A 413 -4.99 -22.97 26.62
C LYS A 413 -3.78 -22.38 25.91
N THR A 414 -3.26 -23.14 24.97
CA THR A 414 -2.22 -22.72 24.05
C THR A 414 -2.80 -21.98 22.83
N LYS A 415 -2.22 -20.83 22.46
CA LYS A 415 -2.52 -20.08 21.23
C LYS A 415 -1.24 -19.64 20.50
N SER A 416 -1.38 -19.31 19.22
CA SER A 416 -0.28 -18.80 18.39
C SER A 416 -0.67 -17.48 17.70
N GLY A 417 0.27 -16.53 17.64
CA GLY A 417 0.13 -15.24 16.96
C GLY A 417 1.11 -14.19 17.50
N THR A 418 1.39 -13.15 16.73
CA THR A 418 2.08 -11.95 17.22
C THR A 418 1.36 -11.28 18.39
N SER A 419 0.04 -11.48 18.47
CA SER A 419 -0.81 -11.12 19.63
C SER A 419 -0.37 -11.76 20.95
N MET A 420 0.28 -12.94 20.92
CA MET A 420 0.86 -13.58 22.11
C MET A 420 2.31 -13.12 22.37
N ALA A 421 2.99 -12.60 21.35
CA ALA A 421 4.35 -12.08 21.46
C ALA A 421 4.40 -10.68 22.09
N ALA A 422 3.50 -9.77 21.66
CA ALA A 422 3.37 -8.42 22.21
C ALA A 422 3.26 -8.36 23.75
N PRO A 423 2.42 -9.17 24.43
CA PRO A 423 2.31 -9.12 25.89
C PRO A 423 3.55 -9.57 26.65
N PHE A 424 4.43 -10.40 26.06
CA PHE A 424 5.74 -10.65 26.68
C PHE A 424 6.56 -9.36 26.77
N VAL A 425 6.62 -8.59 25.67
CA VAL A 425 7.33 -7.31 25.63
C VAL A 425 6.68 -6.32 26.60
N SER A 426 5.34 -6.20 26.61
CA SER A 426 4.60 -5.36 27.55
C SER A 426 4.94 -5.69 29.02
N GLY A 427 5.03 -6.97 29.37
CA GLY A 427 5.42 -7.39 30.72
C GLY A 427 6.86 -7.06 31.07
N ILE A 428 7.81 -7.19 30.12
CA ILE A 428 9.21 -6.80 30.35
C ILE A 428 9.36 -5.28 30.46
N VAL A 429 8.59 -4.51 29.69
CA VAL A 429 8.53 -3.05 29.86
C VAL A 429 8.03 -2.69 31.27
N ALA A 430 7.07 -3.43 31.83
CA ALA A 430 6.60 -3.20 33.19
C ALA A 430 7.71 -3.43 34.24
N LEU A 431 8.57 -4.44 34.05
CA LEU A 431 9.75 -4.64 34.87
C LEU A 431 10.74 -3.46 34.74
N LEU A 432 10.99 -3.00 33.51
CA LEU A 432 11.88 -1.85 33.26
C LEU A 432 11.38 -0.57 33.94
N LYS A 433 10.08 -0.25 33.81
CA LYS A 433 9.48 0.91 34.49
C LYS A 433 9.41 0.72 36.00
N THR A 434 9.39 -0.51 36.52
CA THR A 434 9.54 -0.74 37.98
C THR A 434 10.94 -0.37 38.46
N VAL A 435 11.98 -0.70 37.69
CA VAL A 435 13.39 -0.37 38.03
C VAL A 435 13.67 1.12 37.84
N LYS A 436 13.17 1.72 36.76
CA LYS A 436 13.37 3.13 36.40
C LYS A 436 12.04 3.74 35.92
N PRO A 437 11.17 4.23 36.83
CA PRO A 437 9.83 4.74 36.48
C PRO A 437 9.81 5.85 35.44
N GLU A 438 10.83 6.71 35.44
CA GLU A 438 10.99 7.84 34.54
C GLU A 438 11.67 7.49 33.21
N ILE A 439 11.97 6.21 32.94
CA ILE A 439 12.56 5.78 31.68
C ILE A 439 11.65 6.16 30.51
N SER A 440 12.22 6.77 29.47
CA SER A 440 11.48 7.16 28.28
C SER A 440 11.15 5.98 27.38
N THR A 441 10.07 6.09 26.58
CA THR A 441 9.74 5.09 25.54
C THR A 441 10.91 4.83 24.58
N HIS A 442 11.63 5.88 24.18
CA HIS A 442 12.81 5.75 23.31
C HIS A 442 13.95 4.99 24.00
N GLU A 443 14.26 5.30 25.26
CA GLU A 443 15.27 4.54 26.04
C GLU A 443 14.88 3.06 26.18
N ILE A 444 13.60 2.75 26.43
CA ILE A 444 13.11 1.36 26.52
C ILE A 444 13.29 0.64 25.19
N LYS A 445 12.80 1.24 24.09
CA LYS A 445 12.85 0.64 22.75
C LYS A 445 14.29 0.33 22.35
N HIS A 446 15.21 1.29 22.49
CA HIS A 446 16.61 1.07 22.16
C HIS A 446 17.31 0.10 23.12
N ARG A 447 16.94 0.06 24.40
CA ARG A 447 17.49 -0.91 25.35
C ARG A 447 17.07 -2.34 25.03
N ILE A 448 15.81 -2.57 24.68
CA ILE A 448 15.30 -3.88 24.25
C ILE A 448 16.01 -4.32 22.96
N ARG A 449 16.18 -3.41 21.99
CA ARG A 449 16.87 -3.71 20.73
C ARG A 449 18.36 -3.99 20.94
N ALA A 450 19.05 -3.23 21.79
CA ALA A 450 20.46 -3.46 22.10
C ALA A 450 20.68 -4.77 22.87
N ALA A 451 19.72 -5.17 23.71
CA ALA A 451 19.76 -6.43 24.47
C ALA A 451 19.37 -7.68 23.65
N ALA A 452 18.81 -7.49 22.45
CA ALA A 452 18.24 -8.57 21.66
C ALA A 452 19.28 -9.65 21.28
N ASN A 453 18.83 -10.90 21.21
CA ASN A 453 19.60 -11.95 20.57
C ASN A 453 19.38 -11.84 19.05
N LEU A 454 20.29 -11.15 18.35
CA LEU A 454 20.20 -10.90 16.91
C LEU A 454 20.11 -12.22 16.12
N PHE A 455 19.26 -12.22 15.09
CA PHE A 455 19.18 -13.35 14.18
C PHE A 455 20.38 -13.41 13.24
N ASN A 456 20.62 -14.60 12.67
CA ASN A 456 21.71 -14.82 11.73
C ASN A 456 21.58 -13.85 10.53
N PRO A 457 22.65 -13.13 10.13
CA PRO A 457 22.64 -12.28 8.95
C PRO A 457 22.21 -12.96 7.65
N SER A 458 22.34 -14.29 7.54
CA SER A 458 21.81 -15.04 6.38
C SER A 458 20.27 -15.03 6.29
N LEU A 459 19.58 -14.65 7.36
CA LEU A 459 18.14 -14.39 7.39
C LEU A 459 17.81 -12.94 7.00
N HIS A 460 18.81 -12.07 6.78
CA HIS A 460 18.65 -10.70 6.29
C HIS A 460 18.82 -10.68 4.77
N LEU A 461 17.81 -11.16 4.04
CA LEU A 461 17.67 -10.79 2.63
C LEU A 461 16.99 -9.42 2.62
N TYR A 462 17.35 -8.51 1.71
CA TYR A 462 16.74 -7.17 1.61
C TYR A 462 15.20 -7.22 1.54
N GLU A 463 14.64 -8.36 1.09
CA GLU A 463 13.20 -8.61 1.00
C GLU A 463 12.58 -9.27 2.25
N ARG A 464 13.37 -9.75 3.22
CA ARG A 464 12.89 -10.39 4.48
C ARG A 464 13.84 -10.13 5.65
N PHE A 465 13.68 -9.00 6.35
CA PHE A 465 14.54 -8.63 7.49
C PHE A 465 13.95 -9.04 8.84
N PHE A 466 14.76 -9.68 9.70
CA PHE A 466 14.40 -10.07 11.07
C PHE A 466 15.46 -9.56 12.04
N TYR A 467 15.14 -8.56 12.88
CA TYR A 467 16.11 -7.94 13.77
C TYR A 467 16.73 -8.92 14.79
N GLY A 468 15.94 -9.36 15.77
CA GLY A 468 16.41 -10.25 16.84
C GLY A 468 15.31 -10.65 17.80
N SER A 469 15.59 -11.63 18.66
CA SER A 469 14.65 -12.11 19.68
C SER A 469 14.84 -11.43 21.04
N LEU A 470 13.75 -11.23 21.78
CA LEU A 470 13.70 -10.59 23.09
C LEU A 470 14.58 -11.35 24.10
N ASN A 471 15.43 -10.62 24.82
CA ASN A 471 16.20 -11.11 25.96
C ASN A 471 15.94 -10.22 27.18
N ALA A 472 14.99 -10.63 28.02
CA ALA A 472 14.55 -9.89 29.20
C ALA A 472 15.68 -9.71 30.23
N GLY A 473 16.45 -10.77 30.50
CA GLY A 473 17.55 -10.71 31.47
C GLY A 473 18.63 -9.69 31.07
N LYS A 474 19.00 -9.66 29.79
CA LYS A 474 19.90 -8.61 29.27
C LYS A 474 19.25 -7.24 29.30
N ALA A 475 17.99 -7.10 28.90
CA ALA A 475 17.30 -5.81 28.88
C ALA A 475 17.25 -5.15 30.28
N LEU A 476 17.07 -5.94 31.34
CA LEU A 476 17.02 -5.46 32.73
C LEU A 476 18.38 -5.15 33.35
N THR A 477 19.48 -5.45 32.67
CA THR A 477 20.85 -5.23 33.17
C THR A 477 21.67 -4.29 32.30
N MET A 478 21.50 -4.33 30.98
CA MET A 478 22.17 -3.48 30.02
C MET A 478 21.96 -2.00 30.33
N ASN A 479 23.02 -1.20 30.32
CA ASN A 479 23.01 0.22 30.67
C ASN A 479 22.46 0.53 32.09
N PHE A 480 22.68 -0.41 33.02
CA PHE A 480 22.62 -0.19 34.47
C PHE A 480 24.01 -0.44 35.10
N PRO A 481 24.28 0.04 36.33
CA PRO A 481 25.63 0.04 36.93
C PRO A 481 26.37 -1.31 36.95
N ASP A 482 25.64 -2.44 36.92
CA ASP A 482 26.20 -3.79 36.99
C ASP A 482 26.13 -4.57 35.66
N GLY A 483 25.73 -3.93 34.54
CA GLY A 483 25.55 -4.59 33.24
C GLY A 483 26.37 -4.00 32.10
N GLU A 484 26.29 -4.64 30.94
CA GLU A 484 26.99 -4.21 29.73
C GLU A 484 26.50 -2.82 29.29
N SER A 485 27.43 -1.97 28.86
CA SER A 485 27.10 -0.68 28.25
C SER A 485 26.92 -0.85 26.75
N SER A 486 25.87 -0.28 26.19
CA SER A 486 25.60 -0.31 24.75
C SER A 486 24.92 1.01 24.33
N PRO A 487 25.26 1.58 23.18
CA PRO A 487 24.58 2.78 22.69
C PRO A 487 23.15 2.48 22.24
N GLY A 488 22.38 3.54 22.02
CA GLY A 488 21.03 3.45 21.46
C GLY A 488 20.87 4.56 20.44
N ILE A 489 21.24 4.30 19.19
CA ILE A 489 21.32 5.32 18.15
C ILE A 489 20.07 5.28 17.27
N ALA A 490 19.49 6.45 17.01
CA ALA A 490 18.53 6.64 15.92
C ALA A 490 18.58 8.08 15.37
N ILE A 491 17.87 8.31 14.27
CA ILE A 491 17.59 9.64 13.75
C ILE A 491 16.55 10.33 14.64
N GLU A 492 16.90 11.52 15.11
CA GLU A 492 15.98 12.41 15.84
C GLU A 492 15.13 13.24 14.88
N HIS A 493 15.74 13.76 13.80
CA HIS A 493 15.05 14.42 12.71
C HIS A 493 15.98 14.62 11.50
N ILE A 494 15.36 14.87 10.33
CA ILE A 494 16.05 15.28 9.10
C ILE A 494 15.45 16.61 8.66
N LEU A 495 16.30 17.58 8.33
CA LEU A 495 15.89 18.85 7.72
C LEU A 495 16.35 18.89 6.26
N ILE A 496 15.46 19.33 5.37
CA ILE A 496 15.77 19.57 3.96
C ILE A 496 16.08 21.06 3.80
N GLU A 497 17.17 21.36 3.10
CA GLU A 497 17.54 22.74 2.82
C GLU A 497 16.49 23.45 1.93
N ASN A 498 16.01 24.62 2.38
CA ASN A 498 15.12 25.54 1.66
C ASN A 498 13.72 25.01 1.29
N SER A 499 13.30 23.84 1.75
CA SER A 499 12.03 23.20 1.35
C SER A 499 11.59 22.14 2.36
N ASP A 500 10.35 21.65 2.25
CA ASP A 500 9.80 20.48 2.95
C ASP A 500 9.88 19.19 2.13
N ALA A 501 10.26 19.29 0.85
CA ALA A 501 10.57 18.18 -0.06
C ALA A 501 11.77 18.48 -0.96
N ILE A 502 12.38 17.46 -1.55
CA ILE A 502 13.36 17.64 -2.63
C ILE A 502 12.62 18.06 -3.90
N THR A 503 12.83 19.30 -4.35
CA THR A 503 12.02 19.92 -5.42
C THR A 503 12.71 20.06 -6.78
N SER A 504 13.97 19.63 -6.90
CA SER A 504 14.72 19.69 -8.16
C SER A 504 15.83 18.64 -8.23
N TYR A 505 16.42 18.45 -9.42
CA TYR A 505 17.60 17.60 -9.64
C TYR A 505 18.92 18.27 -9.24
N ASN A 506 18.89 19.53 -8.83
CA ASN A 506 20.08 20.18 -8.29
C ASN A 506 20.41 19.57 -6.92
N PRO A 507 21.70 19.51 -6.53
CA PRO A 507 22.07 19.05 -5.20
C PRO A 507 21.35 19.85 -4.11
N THR A 508 20.74 19.15 -3.16
CA THR A 508 20.08 19.70 -1.97
C THR A 508 20.77 19.15 -0.73
N ASN A 509 21.08 20.01 0.25
CA ASN A 509 21.65 19.53 1.50
C ASN A 509 20.55 18.97 2.42
N LEU A 510 20.81 17.78 2.97
CA LEU A 510 20.02 17.17 4.03
C LEU A 510 20.82 17.25 5.33
N LYS A 511 20.22 17.81 6.38
CA LYS A 511 20.80 17.86 7.72
C LYS A 511 20.18 16.76 8.56
N PHE A 512 20.97 15.74 8.87
CA PHE A 512 20.59 14.65 9.76
C PHE A 512 21.00 15.00 11.19
N THR A 513 20.08 14.81 12.13
CA THR A 513 20.37 14.83 13.57
C THR A 513 20.24 13.42 14.11
N PHE A 514 21.35 12.83 14.51
CA PHE A 514 21.41 11.53 15.17
C PHE A 514 21.38 11.73 16.67
N ARG A 515 20.73 10.84 17.42
CA ARG A 515 20.67 10.89 18.89
C ARG A 515 21.11 9.56 19.49
N ASN A 516 21.96 9.64 20.52
CA ASN A 516 22.31 8.50 21.35
C ASN A 516 21.47 8.54 22.64
N PHE A 517 20.53 7.62 22.78
CA PHE A 517 19.62 7.53 23.93
C PHE A 517 20.22 6.80 25.13
N LEU A 518 21.35 6.09 24.98
CA LEU A 518 21.88 5.20 26.01
C LEU A 518 23.33 5.56 26.37
N SER A 519 24.24 4.58 26.39
CA SER A 519 25.64 4.79 26.79
C SER A 519 26.49 5.35 25.65
N SER A 520 27.55 6.06 26.00
CA SER A 520 28.52 6.57 25.03
C SER A 520 29.14 5.43 24.20
N THR A 521 29.49 5.74 22.95
CA THR A 521 30.19 4.81 22.06
C THR A 521 31.28 5.52 21.26
N ASN A 522 32.27 4.77 20.80
CA ASN A 522 33.34 5.25 19.94
C ASN A 522 33.27 4.55 18.58
N ASP A 523 33.82 5.20 17.56
CA ASP A 523 33.98 4.63 16.22
C ASP A 523 32.66 4.06 15.67
N LEU A 524 31.58 4.84 15.78
CA LEU A 524 30.27 4.43 15.28
C LEU A 524 30.19 4.63 13.77
N ASP A 525 30.23 3.55 13.01
CA ASP A 525 30.02 3.57 11.57
C ASP A 525 28.53 3.73 11.25
N VAL A 526 28.22 4.77 10.47
CA VAL A 526 26.89 5.07 9.95
C VAL A 526 26.90 4.88 8.44
N LYS A 527 26.03 4.01 7.94
CA LYS A 527 25.83 3.78 6.51
C LYS A 527 24.41 4.16 6.12
N ILE A 528 24.26 5.10 5.21
CA ILE A 528 22.98 5.53 4.63
C ILE A 528 22.88 4.97 3.21
N ILE A 529 21.80 4.26 2.92
CA ILE A 529 21.55 3.57 1.66
C ILE A 529 20.21 4.05 1.10
N ALA A 530 20.21 4.62 -0.09
CA ALA A 530 18.95 4.90 -0.79
C ALA A 530 18.43 3.62 -1.46
N LYS A 531 17.18 3.23 -1.16
CA LYS A 531 16.51 2.10 -1.84
C LYS A 531 16.23 2.52 -3.29
N GLY A 532 16.68 1.74 -4.26
CA GLY A 532 16.57 2.04 -5.70
C GLY A 532 17.73 2.88 -6.26
N ASN A 533 17.62 3.32 -7.52
CA ASN A 533 18.68 4.04 -8.25
C ASN A 533 18.35 5.53 -8.45
N TYR A 534 17.55 6.11 -7.55
CA TYR A 534 16.97 7.45 -7.65
C TYR A 534 17.95 8.59 -7.34
N VAL A 535 19.08 8.29 -6.70
CA VAL A 535 20.10 9.27 -6.32
C VAL A 535 21.44 8.92 -6.94
N ASN A 536 22.24 9.94 -7.25
CA ASN A 536 23.56 9.74 -7.85
C ASN A 536 24.52 9.01 -6.89
N GLN A 537 24.37 9.24 -5.59
CA GLN A 537 25.13 8.57 -4.54
C GLN A 537 24.21 7.65 -3.76
N LYS A 538 24.19 6.37 -4.13
CA LYS A 538 23.32 5.34 -3.53
C LYS A 538 23.70 5.01 -2.08
N GLU A 539 24.98 5.11 -1.76
CA GLU A 539 25.51 4.78 -0.44
C GLU A 539 26.44 5.90 0.07
N ILE A 540 26.26 6.28 1.33
CA ILE A 540 27.10 7.24 2.05
C ILE A 540 27.50 6.60 3.37
N GLU A 541 28.80 6.57 3.64
CA GLU A 541 29.36 6.03 4.88
C GLU A 541 30.21 7.09 5.60
N PHE A 542 30.07 7.18 6.91
CA PHE A 542 30.92 8.01 7.76
C PHE A 542 30.93 7.48 9.20
N THR A 543 31.96 7.84 9.96
CA THR A 543 32.13 7.43 11.36
C THR A 543 31.85 8.62 12.29
N ILE A 544 31.21 8.36 13.44
CA ILE A 544 31.03 9.31 14.53
C ILE A 544 31.93 8.89 15.70
N ASP A 545 32.95 9.71 15.98
CA ASP A 545 33.89 9.48 17.08
C ASP A 545 33.32 10.03 18.40
N ASN A 546 33.52 9.32 19.51
CA ASN A 546 33.12 9.74 20.86
C ASN A 546 31.66 10.24 20.97
N PHE A 547 30.70 9.44 20.48
CA PHE A 547 29.29 9.81 20.55
C PHE A 547 28.75 9.60 21.97
N GLU A 548 28.76 10.68 22.76
CA GLU A 548 28.34 10.67 24.16
C GLU A 548 26.88 10.22 24.36
N GLY A 549 26.62 9.48 25.42
CA GLY A 549 25.26 9.10 25.82
C GLY A 549 24.39 10.31 26.14
N ASN A 550 23.12 10.27 25.73
CA ASN A 550 22.15 11.38 25.84
C ASN A 550 22.55 12.66 25.09
N SER A 551 23.37 12.54 24.05
CA SER A 551 23.73 13.66 23.17
C SER A 551 23.18 13.47 21.75
N SER A 552 23.21 14.54 20.95
CA SER A 552 22.89 14.50 19.52
C SER A 552 24.10 14.92 18.69
N PHE A 553 24.22 14.35 17.50
CA PHE A 553 25.25 14.65 16.51
C PHE A 553 24.60 15.08 15.19
N GLU A 554 25.07 16.17 14.60
CA GLU A 554 24.53 16.70 13.35
C GLU A 554 25.47 16.44 12.18
N LYS A 555 24.93 15.96 11.05
CA LYS A 555 25.67 15.78 9.80
C LYS A 555 24.87 16.37 8.64
N THR A 556 25.50 17.26 7.88
CA THR A 556 24.96 17.72 6.60
C THR A 556 25.55 16.89 5.47
N LEU A 557 24.68 16.33 4.63
CA LEU A 557 25.03 15.53 3.46
C LEU A 557 24.39 16.12 2.21
N GLY A 558 25.15 16.20 1.12
CA GLY A 558 24.61 16.60 -0.18
C GLY A 558 23.85 15.43 -0.80
N PHE A 559 22.60 15.66 -1.17
CA PHE A 559 21.75 14.71 -1.88
C PHE A 559 21.46 15.23 -3.28
N GLN A 560 21.64 14.39 -4.29
CA GLN A 560 21.31 14.73 -5.67
C GLN A 560 20.53 13.60 -6.33
N LEU A 561 19.35 13.93 -6.83
CA LEU A 561 18.54 13.02 -7.62
C LEU A 561 19.23 12.70 -8.95
N ASN A 562 19.10 11.46 -9.40
CA ASN A 562 19.59 11.02 -10.68
C ASN A 562 18.63 11.48 -11.79
N GLN A 563 19.10 12.34 -12.69
CA GLN A 563 18.31 12.87 -13.81
C GLN A 563 17.84 11.78 -14.79
N LEU A 564 18.50 10.62 -14.81
CA LEU A 564 18.08 9.46 -15.60
C LEU A 564 16.95 8.65 -14.95
N ASN A 565 16.54 8.99 -13.72
CA ASN A 565 15.45 8.35 -12.99
C ASN A 565 14.51 9.42 -12.40
N PRO A 566 13.82 10.22 -13.26
CA PRO A 566 13.14 11.41 -12.80
C PRO A 566 11.89 11.09 -11.99
N TRP A 567 11.89 11.54 -10.74
CA TRP A 567 10.75 11.45 -9.83
C TRP A 567 9.87 12.69 -9.99
N PHE A 568 8.54 12.55 -9.95
CA PHE A 568 7.61 13.68 -10.00
C PHE A 568 6.93 13.97 -8.65
N SER A 569 6.45 12.95 -7.91
CA SER A 569 6.02 13.09 -6.52
C SER A 569 6.09 11.76 -5.77
N GLY A 570 6.58 11.71 -4.52
CA GLY A 570 6.68 10.48 -3.70
C GLY A 570 7.75 10.57 -2.59
N ASN A 571 8.27 9.42 -2.13
CA ASN A 571 9.29 9.37 -1.07
C ASN A 571 10.47 8.44 -1.41
N ILE A 572 11.71 8.91 -1.28
CA ILE A 572 12.88 8.00 -1.23
C ILE A 572 12.91 7.32 0.13
N ASP A 573 12.95 6.00 0.15
CA ASP A 573 13.28 5.25 1.36
C ASP A 573 14.80 5.21 1.55
N LEU A 574 15.28 5.78 2.67
CA LEU A 574 16.64 5.70 3.14
C LEU A 574 16.74 4.65 4.23
N ILE A 575 17.62 3.67 4.06
CA ILE A 575 18.00 2.71 5.10
C ILE A 575 19.25 3.26 5.79
N ILE A 576 19.23 3.31 7.12
CA ILE A 576 20.36 3.76 7.92
C ILE A 576 20.81 2.62 8.82
N GLU A 577 22.04 2.16 8.63
CA GLU A 577 22.70 1.17 9.47
C GLU A 577 23.69 1.83 10.41
N TYR A 578 23.74 1.33 11.65
CA TYR A 578 24.66 1.73 12.70
C TYR A 578 25.47 0.52 13.15
N ARG A 579 26.80 0.61 13.15
CA ARG A 579 27.70 -0.46 13.58
C ARG A 579 28.84 0.09 14.42
N ASN A 580 29.36 -0.69 15.35
CA ASN A 580 30.64 -0.40 15.99
C ASN A 580 31.44 -1.69 16.23
N ASP A 581 32.72 -1.53 16.58
CA ASP A 581 33.64 -2.64 16.84
C ASP A 581 33.32 -3.44 18.12
N GLU A 582 32.50 -2.87 19.02
CA GLU A 582 32.02 -3.53 20.24
C GLU A 582 30.82 -4.45 19.98
N GLY A 583 30.39 -4.59 18.72
CA GLY A 583 29.31 -5.48 18.30
C GLY A 583 27.91 -4.87 18.36
N TYR A 584 27.80 -3.54 18.52
CA TYR A 584 26.54 -2.84 18.36
C TYR A 584 26.07 -2.89 16.91
N PHE A 585 24.78 -3.16 16.72
CA PHE A 585 24.12 -3.07 15.43
C PHE A 585 22.72 -2.49 15.63
N ASN A 586 22.38 -1.49 14.83
CA ASN A 586 21.01 -1.03 14.69
C ASN A 586 20.71 -0.65 13.23
N ILE A 587 19.44 -0.67 12.86
CA ILE A 587 18.98 -0.31 11.52
C ILE A 587 17.59 0.33 11.61
N GLU A 588 17.37 1.37 10.81
CA GLU A 588 16.08 2.06 10.67
C GLU A 588 15.86 2.53 9.22
N THR A 589 14.61 2.88 8.89
CA THR A 589 14.23 3.40 7.57
C THR A 589 13.62 4.80 7.73
N VAL A 590 14.01 5.74 6.88
CA VAL A 590 13.43 7.09 6.84
C VAL A 590 12.95 7.42 5.43
N LYS A 591 11.76 8.02 5.33
CA LYS A 591 11.14 8.43 4.07
C LYS A 591 11.44 9.90 3.79
N MET A 592 12.06 10.18 2.64
CA MET A 592 12.41 11.53 2.19
C MET A 592 11.49 11.98 1.06
N PRO A 593 10.65 13.01 1.26
CA PRO A 593 9.70 13.44 0.25
C PRO A 593 10.38 14.09 -0.96
N ILE A 594 9.84 13.83 -2.16
CA ILE A 594 10.19 14.47 -3.42
C ILE A 594 8.94 15.09 -4.02
N GLU A 595 9.08 16.31 -4.53
CA GLU A 595 8.03 17.02 -5.25
C GLU A 595 8.63 17.83 -6.41
N ILE A 596 8.73 17.23 -7.59
CA ILE A 596 9.23 17.89 -8.79
C ILE A 596 8.05 18.25 -9.68
N PRO A 597 7.88 19.52 -10.08
CA PRO A 597 6.79 19.93 -10.95
C PRO A 597 6.70 19.08 -12.24
N THR A 598 5.51 18.59 -12.55
CA THR A 598 5.23 17.80 -13.75
C THR A 598 3.91 18.22 -14.40
N TYR A 599 3.82 18.05 -15.72
CA TYR A 599 2.57 18.17 -16.46
C TYR A 599 1.80 16.83 -16.53
N ASN A 600 2.42 15.74 -16.06
CA ASN A 600 1.83 14.40 -16.09
C ASN A 600 1.00 14.17 -14.83
N THR A 601 -0.12 13.47 -14.96
CA THR A 601 -1.02 13.17 -13.84
C THR A 601 -1.16 11.67 -13.67
N TYR A 602 -0.80 11.14 -12.50
CA TYR A 602 -1.11 9.76 -12.12
C TYR A 602 -2.31 9.74 -11.19
N LEU A 603 -3.24 8.82 -11.43
CA LEU A 603 -4.38 8.57 -10.56
C LEU A 603 -4.58 7.07 -10.39
N VAL A 604 -4.83 6.65 -9.15
CA VAL A 604 -5.44 5.35 -8.87
C VAL A 604 -6.92 5.48 -9.19
N ALA A 605 -7.38 4.73 -10.19
CA ALA A 605 -8.78 4.75 -10.60
C ALA A 605 -9.64 3.90 -9.67
N GLU A 606 -9.15 2.72 -9.29
CA GLU A 606 -9.88 1.75 -8.47
C GLU A 606 -8.94 0.70 -7.88
N THR A 607 -9.26 0.20 -6.69
CA THR A 607 -8.63 -0.98 -6.08
C THR A 607 -9.24 -2.24 -6.69
N SER A 608 -8.45 -3.16 -7.26
CA SER A 608 -9.01 -4.39 -7.82
C SER A 608 -9.73 -5.19 -6.72
N PRO A 609 -10.87 -5.86 -7.00
CA PRO A 609 -11.54 -6.67 -5.99
C PRO A 609 -10.57 -7.69 -5.38
N GLU A 610 -10.63 -7.83 -4.04
CA GLU A 610 -9.80 -8.66 -3.14
C GLU A 610 -9.76 -10.15 -3.51
N TYR A 611 -9.24 -10.48 -4.68
CA TYR A 611 -8.93 -11.86 -5.07
C TYR A 611 -7.43 -11.93 -5.31
N ASP A 612 -6.68 -12.32 -4.28
CA ASP A 612 -5.23 -12.54 -4.31
C ASP A 612 -4.76 -13.56 -5.36
N ALA A 613 -5.68 -14.20 -6.07
CA ALA A 613 -5.42 -15.29 -7.00
C ALA A 613 -5.78 -14.98 -8.46
N ILE A 614 -5.73 -13.71 -8.92
CA ILE A 614 -5.94 -13.36 -10.34
C ILE A 614 -4.62 -13.16 -11.07
N VAL A 615 -4.47 -13.82 -12.23
CA VAL A 615 -3.40 -13.54 -13.20
C VAL A 615 -4.00 -12.85 -14.44
N TRP A 616 -3.65 -11.58 -14.61
CA TRP A 616 -4.03 -10.78 -15.77
C TRP A 616 -3.10 -11.06 -16.96
N ASN A 617 -3.69 -11.42 -18.11
CA ASN A 617 -2.94 -11.81 -19.30
C ASN A 617 -2.84 -10.70 -20.34
N SER A 618 -3.86 -9.83 -20.44
CA SER A 618 -3.97 -8.82 -21.50
C SER A 618 -4.91 -7.72 -21.05
N ALA A 619 -4.64 -6.50 -21.49
CA ALA A 619 -5.55 -5.38 -21.36
C ALA A 619 -5.73 -4.64 -22.69
N SER A 620 -6.81 -3.88 -22.80
CA SER A 620 -7.13 -3.03 -23.94
C SER A 620 -7.92 -1.81 -23.50
N SER A 621 -7.70 -0.69 -24.17
CA SER A 621 -8.40 0.57 -23.91
C SER A 621 -8.81 1.18 -25.24
N ALA A 622 -10.10 1.42 -25.43
CA ALA A 622 -10.62 2.06 -26.64
C ALA A 622 -11.02 3.52 -26.43
N GLY A 623 -10.86 4.03 -25.21
CA GLY A 623 -11.25 5.37 -24.83
C GLY A 623 -10.61 5.79 -23.52
N ARG A 624 -10.63 7.09 -23.25
CA ARG A 624 -10.03 7.66 -22.03
C ARG A 624 -10.62 7.08 -20.75
N PHE A 625 -11.90 6.71 -20.76
CA PHE A 625 -12.62 6.13 -19.63
C PHE A 625 -13.02 4.66 -19.87
N ASP A 626 -12.17 3.91 -20.59
CA ASP A 626 -12.47 2.55 -21.01
C ASP A 626 -11.25 1.64 -20.82
N PHE A 627 -11.29 0.74 -19.84
CA PHE A 627 -10.21 -0.20 -19.56
C PHE A 627 -10.76 -1.62 -19.40
N TRP A 628 -10.42 -2.49 -20.36
CA TRP A 628 -10.78 -3.89 -20.37
C TRP A 628 -9.55 -4.72 -20.03
N VAL A 629 -9.69 -5.67 -19.11
CA VAL A 629 -8.61 -6.58 -18.73
C VAL A 629 -9.13 -8.01 -18.66
N GLY A 630 -8.33 -8.93 -19.22
CA GLY A 630 -8.65 -10.35 -19.33
C GLY A 630 -7.61 -11.22 -18.62
N GLY A 631 -8.05 -12.20 -17.85
CA GLY A 631 -7.17 -13.05 -17.05
C GLY A 631 -7.76 -14.40 -16.65
N TYR A 632 -7.16 -15.00 -15.62
CA TYR A 632 -7.63 -16.22 -14.96
C TYR A 632 -7.66 -16.00 -13.45
N ASN A 633 -8.76 -16.39 -12.81
CA ASN A 633 -8.92 -16.38 -11.37
C ASN A 633 -8.79 -17.83 -10.87
N TYR A 634 -7.79 -18.09 -10.02
CA TYR A 634 -7.52 -19.42 -9.47
C TYR A 634 -8.54 -19.86 -8.42
N ASP A 635 -9.13 -18.94 -7.67
CA ASP A 635 -10.13 -19.26 -6.63
C ASP A 635 -11.46 -19.70 -7.24
N MET A 636 -11.83 -19.09 -8.37
CA MET A 636 -13.06 -19.40 -9.09
C MET A 636 -12.88 -20.45 -10.19
N ASP A 637 -11.63 -20.90 -10.43
CA ASP A 637 -11.26 -21.82 -11.52
C ASP A 637 -11.85 -21.38 -12.88
N GLY A 638 -11.56 -20.15 -13.30
CA GLY A 638 -12.18 -19.58 -14.49
C GLY A 638 -11.56 -18.30 -15.01
N GLY A 639 -11.77 -18.09 -16.30
CA GLY A 639 -11.28 -16.94 -17.05
C GLY A 639 -12.21 -15.76 -16.83
N MET A 640 -11.64 -14.58 -16.68
CA MET A 640 -12.41 -13.38 -16.35
C MET A 640 -12.11 -12.25 -17.33
N ILE A 641 -13.16 -11.53 -17.75
CA ILE A 641 -13.08 -10.22 -18.37
C ILE A 641 -13.66 -9.21 -17.41
N TYR A 642 -12.85 -8.23 -17.05
CA TYR A 642 -13.18 -7.17 -16.13
C TYR A 642 -13.10 -5.82 -16.84
N HIS A 643 -14.03 -4.93 -16.50
CA HIS A 643 -14.13 -3.58 -17.01
C HIS A 643 -14.61 -2.66 -15.89
N TRP A 644 -13.81 -1.65 -15.57
CA TRP A 644 -14.15 -0.52 -14.70
C TRP A 644 -15.14 -0.85 -13.56
N GLY A 645 -14.67 -1.56 -12.53
CA GLY A 645 -15.46 -1.89 -11.35
C GLY A 645 -16.36 -3.09 -11.44
N ARG A 646 -16.41 -3.78 -12.58
CA ARG A 646 -17.37 -4.87 -12.81
C ARG A 646 -16.75 -6.05 -13.54
N THR A 647 -17.00 -7.24 -13.01
CA THR A 647 -16.83 -8.48 -13.76
C THR A 647 -17.92 -8.57 -14.82
N LEU A 648 -17.54 -8.45 -16.08
CA LEU A 648 -18.47 -8.46 -17.21
C LEU A 648 -18.45 -9.79 -17.99
N GLY A 649 -17.47 -10.65 -17.75
CA GLY A 649 -17.43 -11.98 -18.36
C GLY A 649 -16.75 -12.98 -17.45
N PHE A 650 -17.36 -14.15 -17.28
CA PHE A 650 -16.78 -15.27 -16.55
C PHE A 650 -16.89 -16.55 -17.40
N PHE A 651 -15.76 -17.24 -17.59
CA PHE A 651 -15.60 -18.40 -18.45
C PHE A 651 -15.03 -19.56 -17.63
N GLN A 652 -15.91 -20.35 -17.03
CA GLN A 652 -15.56 -21.43 -16.12
C GLN A 652 -14.63 -22.48 -16.79
N ASN A 653 -13.55 -22.88 -16.10
CA ASN A 653 -12.50 -23.80 -16.56
C ASN A 653 -11.70 -23.32 -17.79
N ASP A 654 -11.88 -22.08 -18.20
CA ASP A 654 -11.17 -21.48 -19.33
C ASP A 654 -10.27 -20.34 -18.85
N THR A 655 -9.37 -19.88 -19.71
CA THR A 655 -8.50 -18.72 -19.47
C THR A 655 -8.74 -17.70 -20.56
N VAL A 656 -8.92 -16.43 -20.19
CA VAL A 656 -8.94 -15.31 -21.15
C VAL A 656 -7.49 -14.94 -21.44
N GLN A 657 -7.05 -15.19 -22.68
CA GLN A 657 -5.66 -15.07 -23.11
C GLN A 657 -5.34 -13.67 -23.67
N SER A 658 -6.33 -13.05 -24.32
CA SER A 658 -6.21 -11.72 -24.91
C SER A 658 -7.58 -11.05 -24.94
N VAL A 659 -7.61 -9.73 -24.81
CA VAL A 659 -8.81 -8.89 -24.96
C VAL A 659 -8.47 -7.72 -25.88
N GLN A 660 -9.40 -7.37 -26.78
CA GLN A 660 -9.29 -6.20 -27.64
C GLN A 660 -10.62 -5.45 -27.64
N ALA A 661 -10.60 -4.18 -27.23
CA ALA A 661 -11.77 -3.31 -27.15
C ALA A 661 -11.80 -2.31 -28.32
N PHE A 662 -13.00 -1.99 -28.78
CA PHE A 662 -13.27 -0.91 -29.75
C PHE A 662 -14.12 0.21 -29.15
N SER A 663 -14.83 -0.08 -28.05
CA SER A 663 -15.57 0.88 -27.23
C SER A 663 -15.99 0.21 -25.92
N VAL A 664 -16.56 1.01 -25.01
CA VAL A 664 -17.22 0.53 -23.79
C VAL A 664 -18.34 -0.50 -24.06
N ALA A 665 -18.94 -0.52 -25.25
CA ALA A 665 -19.97 -1.50 -25.58
C ALA A 665 -19.42 -2.74 -26.29
N ARG A 666 -18.29 -2.61 -27.00
CA ARG A 666 -17.81 -3.60 -27.97
C ARG A 666 -16.39 -4.04 -27.68
N ALA A 667 -16.25 -5.30 -27.31
CA ALA A 667 -14.96 -5.95 -27.07
C ALA A 667 -14.96 -7.40 -27.56
N PHE A 668 -13.76 -7.91 -27.82
CA PHE A 668 -13.50 -9.29 -28.23
C PHE A 668 -12.49 -9.92 -27.26
N GLY A 669 -12.64 -11.23 -27.02
CA GLY A 669 -11.75 -12.00 -26.16
C GLY A 669 -11.31 -13.30 -26.82
N ALA A 670 -10.05 -13.67 -26.60
CA ALA A 670 -9.50 -14.99 -26.92
C ALA A 670 -9.58 -15.88 -25.69
N VAL A 671 -10.35 -16.98 -25.74
CA VAL A 671 -10.59 -17.86 -24.60
C VAL A 671 -10.08 -19.27 -24.89
N SER A 672 -9.24 -19.81 -24.01
CA SER A 672 -8.63 -21.14 -24.11
C SER A 672 -8.93 -22.00 -22.87
N GLY A 673 -9.49 -23.19 -23.06
CA GLY A 673 -9.87 -24.11 -22.00
C GLY A 673 -8.86 -25.18 -21.60
N GLY A 674 -9.02 -25.75 -20.40
CA GLY A 674 -8.23 -26.89 -19.92
C GLY A 674 -8.34 -28.17 -20.79
N ASN A 675 -9.44 -28.31 -21.54
CA ASN A 675 -9.68 -29.41 -22.49
C ASN A 675 -9.40 -29.05 -23.96
N LEU A 676 -8.52 -28.08 -24.23
CA LEU A 676 -8.11 -27.70 -25.60
C LEU A 676 -9.24 -27.12 -26.48
N LYS A 677 -10.22 -26.44 -25.85
CA LYS A 677 -11.24 -25.67 -26.57
C LYS A 677 -10.74 -24.22 -26.75
N SER A 678 -10.69 -23.75 -27.99
CA SER A 678 -10.35 -22.37 -28.34
C SER A 678 -11.58 -21.66 -28.89
N ARG A 679 -11.92 -20.52 -28.29
CA ARG A 679 -13.08 -19.72 -28.68
C ARG A 679 -12.70 -18.26 -28.84
N VAL A 680 -13.33 -17.60 -29.80
CA VAL A 680 -13.38 -16.15 -29.86
C VAL A 680 -14.73 -15.73 -29.31
N VAL A 681 -14.71 -14.89 -28.28
CA VAL A 681 -15.91 -14.33 -27.66
C VAL A 681 -16.03 -12.86 -28.01
N SER A 682 -17.25 -12.36 -28.17
CA SER A 682 -17.48 -10.94 -28.45
C SER A 682 -18.72 -10.42 -27.74
N THR A 683 -18.72 -9.14 -27.41
CA THR A 683 -19.86 -8.43 -26.83
C THR A 683 -20.15 -7.15 -27.63
N LYS A 684 -21.41 -6.71 -27.61
CA LYS A 684 -21.88 -5.44 -28.19
C LYS A 684 -22.72 -4.62 -27.20
N ASP A 685 -22.77 -5.03 -25.94
CA ASP A 685 -23.65 -4.49 -24.90
C ASP A 685 -22.96 -4.34 -23.53
N THR A 686 -21.65 -4.01 -23.55
CA THR A 686 -20.85 -3.80 -22.34
C THR A 686 -20.79 -5.10 -21.51
N GLY A 687 -20.53 -6.21 -22.18
CA GLY A 687 -20.35 -7.54 -21.60
C GLY A 687 -21.57 -8.14 -20.92
N LYS A 688 -22.77 -7.53 -21.05
CA LYS A 688 -24.00 -8.15 -20.53
C LYS A 688 -24.30 -9.47 -21.23
N THR A 689 -24.00 -9.55 -22.53
CA THR A 689 -24.07 -10.79 -23.30
C THR A 689 -22.78 -11.02 -24.09
N TRP A 690 -22.40 -12.29 -24.20
CA TRP A 690 -21.23 -12.75 -24.96
C TRP A 690 -21.65 -13.75 -26.03
N GLN A 691 -21.34 -13.42 -27.28
CA GLN A 691 -21.39 -14.37 -28.40
C GLN A 691 -20.09 -15.16 -28.44
N SER A 692 -20.17 -16.46 -28.69
CA SER A 692 -19.01 -17.35 -28.69
C SER A 692 -18.91 -18.11 -30.01
N GLU A 693 -17.74 -18.08 -30.62
CA GLU A 693 -17.39 -18.83 -31.83
C GLU A 693 -16.31 -19.87 -31.50
N ASP A 694 -16.58 -21.15 -31.72
CA ASP A 694 -15.59 -22.22 -31.56
C ASP A 694 -14.67 -22.28 -32.77
N ILE A 695 -13.36 -22.19 -32.54
CA ILE A 695 -12.32 -22.25 -33.56
C ILE A 695 -11.34 -23.40 -33.34
N SER A 696 -11.67 -24.34 -32.44
CA SER A 696 -10.79 -25.44 -32.00
C SER A 696 -10.34 -26.35 -33.15
N SER A 697 -11.10 -26.38 -34.26
CA SER A 697 -10.74 -27.10 -35.48
C SER A 697 -9.58 -26.47 -36.26
N PHE A 698 -9.31 -25.17 -36.05
CA PHE A 698 -8.26 -24.41 -36.73
C PHE A 698 -7.08 -24.10 -35.80
N VAL A 699 -7.38 -23.73 -34.55
CA VAL A 699 -6.41 -23.39 -33.51
C VAL A 699 -6.75 -24.16 -32.25
N LYS A 700 -5.84 -25.03 -31.79
CA LYS A 700 -6.06 -25.91 -30.64
C LYS A 700 -6.08 -25.12 -29.32
N LYS A 701 -5.12 -24.21 -29.17
CA LYS A 701 -4.99 -23.31 -28.03
C LYS A 701 -4.68 -21.91 -28.54
N ILE A 702 -5.61 -20.98 -28.39
CA ILE A 702 -5.43 -19.59 -28.79
C ILE A 702 -4.57 -18.86 -27.75
N HIS A 703 -3.59 -18.08 -28.21
CA HIS A 703 -2.70 -17.22 -27.41
C HIS A 703 -3.05 -15.74 -27.56
N GLY A 704 -3.71 -15.35 -28.65
CA GLY A 704 -4.16 -13.97 -28.87
C GLY A 704 -4.98 -13.80 -30.14
N ILE A 705 -5.59 -12.62 -30.28
CA ILE A 705 -6.35 -12.20 -31.46
C ILE A 705 -5.92 -10.81 -31.92
N ILE A 706 -6.10 -10.55 -33.21
CA ILE A 706 -6.15 -9.20 -33.78
C ILE A 706 -7.47 -9.08 -34.52
N VAL A 707 -8.29 -8.11 -34.11
CA VAL A 707 -9.59 -7.80 -34.72
C VAL A 707 -9.47 -6.46 -35.44
N TYR A 708 -10.04 -6.38 -36.64
CA TYR A 708 -10.17 -5.14 -37.40
C TYR A 708 -11.60 -4.58 -37.25
N GLU A 709 -11.78 -3.31 -37.58
CA GLU A 709 -13.08 -2.64 -37.48
C GLU A 709 -14.20 -3.34 -38.27
N ASP A 710 -13.85 -3.88 -39.44
CA ASP A 710 -14.73 -4.66 -40.32
C ASP A 710 -15.00 -6.09 -39.81
N GLU A 711 -14.60 -6.40 -38.58
CA GLU A 711 -14.69 -7.72 -37.92
C GLU A 711 -13.87 -8.82 -38.61
N THR A 712 -12.94 -8.47 -39.51
CA THR A 712 -11.87 -9.39 -39.88
C THR A 712 -11.10 -9.74 -38.61
N THR A 713 -10.89 -11.02 -38.33
CA THR A 713 -10.18 -11.46 -37.13
C THR A 713 -9.07 -12.42 -37.50
N ILE A 714 -7.90 -12.26 -36.88
CA ILE A 714 -6.81 -13.21 -36.94
C ILE A 714 -6.66 -13.80 -35.54
N ALA A 715 -6.64 -15.13 -35.44
CA ALA A 715 -6.39 -15.87 -34.21
C ALA A 715 -5.02 -16.53 -34.28
N PHE A 716 -4.22 -16.33 -33.24
CA PHE A 716 -2.86 -16.86 -33.11
C PHE A 716 -2.82 -17.92 -32.01
N GLY A 717 -2.19 -19.06 -32.26
CA GLY A 717 -2.12 -20.12 -31.26
C GLY A 717 -1.32 -21.34 -31.68
N GLU A 718 -1.67 -22.48 -31.09
CA GLU A 718 -1.05 -23.79 -31.35
C GLU A 718 -1.88 -24.64 -32.32
N LYS A 719 -1.20 -25.49 -33.10
CA LYS A 719 -1.82 -26.43 -34.05
C LYS A 719 -2.03 -27.82 -33.44
N LEU A 720 -2.89 -28.63 -34.09
CA LEU A 720 -3.31 -29.97 -33.63
C LEU A 720 -2.27 -31.10 -33.79
N LYS A 721 -1.21 -30.94 -34.61
CA LYS A 721 -0.25 -32.03 -34.93
C LYS A 721 1.05 -31.89 -34.14
N ALA A 722 1.60 -33.00 -33.65
CA ALA A 722 2.76 -33.07 -32.75
C ALA A 722 4.08 -32.45 -33.28
N ASN A 723 4.15 -32.08 -34.56
CA ASN A 723 5.38 -31.65 -35.23
C ASN A 723 5.26 -30.27 -35.92
N GLN A 724 4.15 -29.55 -35.72
CA GLN A 724 3.95 -28.17 -36.21
C GLN A 724 3.28 -27.34 -35.13
N SER A 725 3.85 -26.18 -34.82
CA SER A 725 3.61 -25.46 -33.58
C SER A 725 2.76 -24.19 -33.71
N PHE A 726 2.60 -23.62 -34.91
CA PHE A 726 1.79 -22.39 -35.11
C PHE A 726 0.43 -22.75 -35.73
N GLY A 727 -0.64 -22.36 -35.04
CA GLY A 727 -2.00 -22.30 -35.56
C GLY A 727 -2.39 -20.85 -35.84
N ILE A 728 -2.62 -20.52 -37.11
CA ILE A 728 -3.13 -19.21 -37.53
C ILE A 728 -4.47 -19.45 -38.21
N ALA A 729 -5.51 -18.79 -37.73
CA ALA A 729 -6.81 -18.79 -38.37
C ALA A 729 -7.27 -17.37 -38.67
N ARG A 730 -7.94 -17.17 -39.79
CA ARG A 730 -8.47 -15.87 -40.21
C ARG A 730 -9.97 -15.97 -40.46
N LYS A 731 -10.71 -14.99 -39.95
CA LYS A 731 -12.13 -14.77 -40.20
C LYS A 731 -12.28 -13.65 -41.22
N GLU A 732 -12.97 -13.94 -42.32
CA GLU A 732 -13.35 -12.94 -43.33
C GLU A 732 -14.77 -13.26 -43.81
N ALA A 733 -15.59 -12.22 -43.98
CA ALA A 733 -17.01 -12.36 -44.34
C ALA A 733 -17.77 -13.37 -43.44
N GLY A 734 -17.46 -13.38 -42.14
CA GLY A 734 -18.11 -14.23 -41.13
C GLY A 734 -17.65 -15.69 -41.10
N LYS A 735 -16.64 -16.10 -41.89
CA LYS A 735 -16.17 -17.49 -41.95
C LYS A 735 -14.71 -17.62 -41.54
N TRP A 736 -14.44 -18.59 -40.67
CA TRP A 736 -13.08 -18.96 -40.25
C TRP A 736 -12.43 -19.92 -41.25
N ALA A 737 -11.14 -19.69 -41.51
CA ALA A 737 -10.28 -20.60 -42.25
C ALA A 737 -8.89 -20.66 -41.60
N GLU A 738 -8.24 -21.83 -41.67
CA GLU A 738 -6.83 -21.98 -41.31
C GLU A 738 -5.94 -21.36 -42.39
N ILE A 739 -4.89 -20.65 -41.97
CA ILE A 739 -3.85 -20.11 -42.85
C ILE A 739 -2.63 -21.03 -42.77
N ALA A 740 -2.16 -21.49 -43.93
CA ALA A 740 -1.00 -22.36 -44.01
C ALA A 740 0.30 -21.58 -43.80
N ASN A 741 1.21 -22.14 -42.99
CA ASN A 741 2.56 -21.59 -42.84
C ASN A 741 3.35 -21.86 -44.13
N THR A 742 3.79 -20.80 -44.80
CA THR A 742 4.63 -20.83 -46.01
C THR A 742 6.13 -20.92 -45.71
N PHE A 743 6.51 -20.82 -44.44
CA PHE A 743 7.89 -20.78 -43.92
C PHE A 743 8.22 -22.01 -43.06
N THR A 744 9.52 -22.21 -42.78
CA THR A 744 10.01 -23.37 -42.01
C THR A 744 10.13 -23.05 -40.51
N LEU A 745 9.53 -23.91 -39.68
CA LEU A 745 9.56 -23.81 -38.21
C LEU A 745 10.77 -24.55 -37.62
N GLN A 746 11.32 -24.00 -36.55
CA GLN A 746 12.34 -24.69 -35.75
C GLN A 746 11.68 -25.71 -34.81
N SER A 747 12.46 -26.68 -34.30
CA SER A 747 11.95 -27.70 -33.38
C SER A 747 11.53 -27.06 -32.05
N GLY A 748 10.28 -27.28 -31.64
CA GLY A 748 9.74 -26.76 -30.36
C GLY A 748 9.43 -25.26 -30.33
N GLU A 749 9.63 -24.54 -31.43
CA GLU A 749 9.33 -23.11 -31.53
C GLU A 749 7.82 -22.85 -31.43
N ALA A 750 7.35 -21.91 -30.60
CA ALA A 750 5.93 -21.58 -30.44
C ALA A 750 5.68 -20.07 -30.61
N LEU A 751 4.44 -19.70 -30.95
CA LEU A 751 4.00 -18.30 -30.89
C LEU A 751 3.91 -17.86 -29.42
N VAL A 752 4.38 -16.64 -29.14
CA VAL A 752 4.44 -16.11 -27.77
C VAL A 752 3.17 -15.34 -27.44
N ARG A 753 2.56 -15.68 -26.30
CA ARG A 753 1.39 -14.97 -25.77
C ARG A 753 1.71 -13.50 -25.52
N GLY A 754 0.88 -12.61 -26.07
CA GLY A 754 0.99 -11.15 -25.95
C GLY A 754 1.95 -10.49 -26.96
N ALA A 755 2.64 -11.27 -27.79
CA ALA A 755 3.61 -10.76 -28.75
C ALA A 755 2.98 -10.48 -30.13
N PHE A 756 1.81 -9.84 -30.16
CA PHE A 756 1.04 -9.60 -31.40
C PHE A 756 0.79 -8.10 -31.59
N ALA A 757 1.04 -7.58 -32.79
CA ALA A 757 0.83 -6.17 -33.11
C ALA A 757 0.27 -5.99 -34.54
N SER A 758 -0.53 -4.94 -34.75
CA SER A 758 -0.98 -4.53 -36.08
C SER A 758 -0.91 -3.02 -36.29
N TYR A 759 -0.70 -2.61 -37.55
CA TYR A 759 -0.78 -1.22 -38.00
C TYR A 759 -1.25 -1.20 -39.46
N GLY A 760 -2.44 -0.66 -39.71
CA GLY A 760 -3.07 -0.76 -41.04
C GLY A 760 -3.21 -2.22 -41.44
N ASP A 761 -2.63 -2.61 -42.59
CA ASP A 761 -2.66 -3.99 -43.07
C ASP A 761 -1.48 -4.85 -42.55
N LYS A 762 -0.50 -4.21 -41.90
CA LYS A 762 0.67 -4.87 -41.33
C LYS A 762 0.30 -5.60 -40.05
N VAL A 763 0.78 -6.83 -39.91
CA VAL A 763 0.66 -7.64 -38.70
C VAL A 763 1.98 -8.31 -38.38
N MET A 764 2.35 -8.36 -37.09
CA MET A 764 3.55 -9.05 -36.61
C MET A 764 3.22 -9.96 -35.41
N ALA A 765 3.90 -11.10 -35.32
CA ALA A 765 3.82 -12.01 -34.18
C ALA A 765 5.19 -12.58 -33.79
N GLY A 766 5.53 -12.52 -32.49
CA GLY A 766 6.79 -13.01 -31.94
C GLY A 766 6.80 -14.51 -31.63
N THR A 767 7.97 -15.15 -31.75
CA THR A 767 8.16 -16.57 -31.48
C THR A 767 9.10 -16.84 -30.31
N SER A 768 9.05 -18.06 -29.78
CA SER A 768 9.91 -18.51 -28.68
C SER A 768 11.36 -18.78 -29.10
N ALA A 769 11.67 -18.65 -30.39
CA ALA A 769 12.99 -18.91 -30.96
C ALA A 769 13.66 -17.64 -31.51
N GLY A 770 13.23 -16.46 -31.06
CA GLY A 770 13.88 -15.19 -31.38
C GLY A 770 13.56 -14.73 -32.79
N ARG A 771 12.39 -15.11 -33.31
CA ARG A 771 11.94 -14.78 -34.66
C ARG A 771 10.64 -14.01 -34.60
N ILE A 772 10.35 -13.28 -35.66
CA ILE A 772 9.06 -12.60 -35.87
C ILE A 772 8.49 -13.06 -37.20
N ILE A 773 7.22 -13.46 -37.19
CA ILE A 773 6.44 -13.62 -38.42
C ILE A 773 5.69 -12.32 -38.71
N TYR A 774 5.59 -11.95 -39.98
CA TYR A 774 4.89 -10.74 -40.38
C TYR A 774 4.08 -10.93 -41.66
N SER A 775 3.08 -10.07 -41.82
CA SER A 775 2.16 -10.06 -42.96
C SER A 775 1.86 -8.62 -43.35
N ASP A 776 1.84 -8.33 -44.65
CA ASP A 776 1.51 -7.02 -45.23
C ASP A 776 0.08 -6.95 -45.79
N ASP A 777 -0.69 -8.03 -45.66
CA ASP A 777 -2.00 -8.19 -46.31
C ASP A 777 -3.11 -8.66 -45.34
N ARG A 778 -3.03 -8.21 -44.08
CA ARG A 778 -3.93 -8.59 -42.98
C ARG A 778 -3.98 -10.09 -42.71
N GLY A 779 -2.82 -10.73 -42.72
CA GLY A 779 -2.65 -12.13 -42.32
C GLY A 779 -3.08 -13.15 -43.37
N LYS A 780 -3.15 -12.78 -44.66
CA LYS A 780 -3.42 -13.73 -45.75
C LYS A 780 -2.14 -14.46 -46.15
N THR A 781 -1.02 -13.76 -46.21
CA THR A 781 0.32 -14.30 -46.44
C THR A 781 1.26 -13.91 -45.32
N TRP A 782 2.26 -14.75 -45.07
CA TRP A 782 3.18 -14.59 -43.95
C TRP A 782 4.62 -14.85 -44.38
N GLU A 783 5.52 -14.02 -43.85
CA GLU A 783 6.97 -14.15 -43.94
C GLU A 783 7.56 -14.26 -42.53
N ILE A 784 8.84 -14.63 -42.42
CA ILE A 784 9.54 -14.78 -41.15
C ILE A 784 10.94 -14.18 -41.22
N SER A 785 11.38 -13.53 -40.14
CA SER A 785 12.73 -13.01 -39.97
C SER A 785 13.32 -13.39 -38.62
N ASP A 786 14.64 -13.58 -38.60
CA ASP A 786 15.41 -13.76 -37.38
C ASP A 786 15.66 -12.39 -36.72
N VAL A 787 15.48 -12.33 -35.39
CA VAL A 787 15.64 -11.11 -34.58
C VAL A 787 16.70 -11.28 -33.50
N ALA A 788 16.73 -12.47 -32.88
CA ALA A 788 17.74 -12.86 -31.91
C ALA A 788 18.04 -14.34 -32.12
N SER A 789 19.32 -14.73 -32.16
CA SER A 789 19.70 -16.12 -32.40
C SER A 789 19.20 -17.10 -31.32
N ASP A 790 18.91 -16.60 -30.11
CA ASP A 790 18.45 -17.38 -28.95
C ASP A 790 17.57 -16.52 -28.00
N GLY A 791 16.32 -16.90 -27.74
CA GLY A 791 15.41 -16.23 -26.77
C GLY A 791 14.04 -15.85 -27.35
N LEU A 792 13.00 -15.67 -26.52
CA LEU A 792 11.63 -15.39 -27.02
C LEU A 792 11.40 -13.90 -27.37
N ILE A 793 10.61 -13.58 -28.39
CA ILE A 793 10.12 -12.19 -28.58
C ILE A 793 8.80 -12.02 -27.83
N LYS A 794 8.76 -11.14 -26.84
CA LYS A 794 7.63 -10.98 -25.91
C LYS A 794 6.66 -9.86 -26.29
N TYR A 795 7.20 -8.71 -26.70
CA TYR A 795 6.41 -7.52 -27.03
C TYR A 795 6.87 -6.97 -28.37
N ILE A 796 5.92 -6.46 -29.16
CA ILE A 796 6.17 -5.83 -30.46
C ILE A 796 5.30 -4.57 -30.51
N THR A 797 5.89 -3.45 -30.92
CA THR A 797 5.19 -2.20 -31.17
C THR A 797 5.46 -1.76 -32.60
N LEU A 798 4.42 -1.72 -33.43
CA LEU A 798 4.47 -1.12 -34.76
C LEU A 798 4.35 0.40 -34.62
N VAL A 799 5.33 1.11 -35.15
CA VAL A 799 5.34 2.59 -35.21
C VAL A 799 4.64 3.06 -36.48
N ASN A 800 4.82 2.33 -37.57
CA ASN A 800 4.13 2.49 -38.85
C ASN A 800 4.27 1.16 -39.66
N GLN A 801 3.97 1.16 -40.96
CA GLN A 801 4.11 -0.04 -41.80
C GLN A 801 5.54 -0.56 -41.93
N ASP A 802 6.54 0.33 -41.86
CA ASP A 802 7.95 0.00 -42.09
C ASP A 802 8.75 -0.12 -40.79
N SER A 803 8.34 0.55 -39.72
CA SER A 803 9.13 0.67 -38.49
C SER A 803 8.47 -0.02 -37.31
N ALA A 804 9.24 -0.80 -36.55
CA ALA A 804 8.78 -1.46 -35.33
C ALA A 804 9.90 -1.60 -34.30
N VAL A 805 9.50 -1.73 -33.04
CA VAL A 805 10.38 -2.06 -31.90
C VAL A 805 9.88 -3.37 -31.28
N ALA A 806 10.80 -4.27 -30.93
CA ALA A 806 10.51 -5.53 -30.28
C ALA A 806 11.35 -5.71 -29.01
N PHE A 807 10.83 -6.52 -28.08
CA PHE A 807 11.43 -6.78 -26.78
C PHE A 807 11.51 -8.28 -26.50
N GLY A 808 12.63 -8.73 -25.96
CA GLY A 808 12.85 -10.14 -25.63
C GLY A 808 14.05 -10.35 -24.70
N PRO A 809 14.23 -11.56 -24.13
CA PRO A 809 15.51 -11.94 -23.58
C PRO A 809 16.49 -12.12 -24.73
N GLY A 810 17.68 -11.52 -24.63
CA GLY A 810 18.81 -12.09 -25.39
C GLY A 810 19.15 -13.48 -24.84
N ALA A 811 20.00 -14.23 -25.56
CA ALA A 811 20.42 -15.59 -25.23
C ALA A 811 20.42 -15.93 -23.72
N GLY A 812 19.38 -16.63 -23.24
CA GLY A 812 19.16 -16.90 -21.81
C GLY A 812 17.69 -16.99 -21.40
N THR A 813 17.43 -17.48 -20.18
CA THR A 813 16.10 -17.85 -19.64
C THR A 813 15.02 -16.76 -19.74
N ALA A 814 13.75 -17.19 -19.80
CA ALA A 814 12.54 -16.37 -20.01
C ALA A 814 12.26 -15.23 -19.00
N ALA A 815 13.16 -14.98 -18.04
CA ALA A 815 12.97 -14.00 -16.96
C ALA A 815 13.55 -12.61 -17.26
N ASN A 816 14.41 -12.45 -18.28
CA ASN A 816 15.14 -11.19 -18.57
C ASN A 816 14.65 -10.48 -19.83
N ILE A 817 13.39 -10.05 -19.87
CA ILE A 817 12.75 -9.42 -21.05
C ILE A 817 13.15 -7.93 -21.15
N GLY A 818 14.44 -7.63 -21.29
CA GLY A 818 14.96 -6.25 -21.25
C GLY A 818 15.61 -5.75 -22.55
N LYS A 819 15.98 -6.64 -23.48
CA LYS A 819 16.67 -6.24 -24.71
C LYS A 819 15.71 -5.70 -25.75
N VAL A 820 16.12 -4.60 -26.37
CA VAL A 820 15.36 -3.88 -27.39
C VAL A 820 15.96 -4.15 -28.77
N TYR A 821 15.09 -4.40 -29.73
CA TYR A 821 15.39 -4.64 -31.14
C TYR A 821 14.55 -3.70 -31.99
N ASN A 822 15.03 -3.26 -33.15
CA ASN A 822 14.22 -2.42 -34.06
C ASN A 822 14.34 -2.82 -35.52
N THR A 823 13.38 -2.37 -36.32
CA THR A 823 13.37 -2.51 -37.77
C THR A 823 12.88 -1.21 -38.42
N VAL A 824 13.32 -0.97 -39.66
CA VAL A 824 12.93 0.17 -40.50
C VAL A 824 12.50 -0.25 -41.91
N ASN A 825 12.36 -1.56 -42.16
CA ASN A 825 12.02 -2.14 -43.46
C ASN A 825 10.90 -3.19 -43.36
N GLY A 826 9.92 -2.94 -42.51
CA GLY A 826 8.73 -3.77 -42.36
C GLY A 826 9.01 -5.11 -41.70
N GLY A 827 10.08 -5.24 -40.91
CA GLY A 827 10.44 -6.48 -40.23
C GLY A 827 11.24 -7.46 -41.08
N GLN A 828 11.71 -7.08 -42.28
CA GLN A 828 12.58 -7.92 -43.10
C GLN A 828 13.94 -8.17 -42.42
N THR A 829 14.51 -7.14 -41.80
CA THR A 829 15.75 -7.23 -41.01
C THR A 829 15.61 -6.46 -39.71
N TRP A 830 16.34 -6.90 -38.67
CA TRP A 830 16.31 -6.30 -37.34
C TRP A 830 17.71 -5.89 -36.89
N THR A 831 17.79 -4.71 -36.26
CA THR A 831 18.98 -4.27 -35.52
C THR A 831 18.91 -4.84 -34.11
N GLU A 832 19.93 -5.60 -33.72
CA GLU A 832 19.96 -6.26 -32.42
C GLU A 832 20.49 -5.35 -31.30
N ASN A 833 19.91 -5.50 -30.11
CA ASN A 833 20.39 -4.94 -28.85
C ASN A 833 20.66 -3.42 -28.90
N VAL A 834 19.71 -2.67 -29.45
CA VAL A 834 19.82 -1.19 -29.52
C VAL A 834 19.77 -0.55 -28.14
N PHE A 835 19.16 -1.23 -27.17
CA PHE A 835 19.15 -0.87 -25.74
C PHE A 835 18.88 -2.12 -24.87
N ASP A 836 19.25 -2.07 -23.59
CA ASP A 836 19.00 -3.15 -22.63
C ASP A 836 18.48 -2.62 -21.28
N PHE A 837 17.18 -2.76 -21.04
CA PHE A 837 16.52 -2.37 -19.79
C PHE A 837 17.02 -3.14 -18.56
N ASN A 838 17.65 -4.30 -18.73
CA ASN A 838 18.23 -5.05 -17.61
C ASN A 838 19.38 -4.26 -16.96
N THR A 839 20.08 -3.41 -17.72
CA THR A 839 21.19 -2.59 -17.21
C THR A 839 20.75 -1.51 -16.22
N ILE A 840 19.45 -1.22 -16.19
CA ILE A 840 18.81 -0.24 -15.31
C ILE A 840 17.71 -0.88 -14.45
N GLU A 841 17.75 -2.21 -14.28
CA GLU A 841 16.85 -2.99 -13.40
C GLU A 841 15.35 -2.82 -13.72
N ARG A 842 15.01 -2.70 -15.02
CA ARG A 842 13.64 -2.53 -15.50
C ARG A 842 13.15 -3.70 -16.32
N VAL A 843 11.88 -4.06 -16.13
CA VAL A 843 11.23 -5.14 -16.87
C VAL A 843 9.98 -4.60 -17.57
N PRO A 844 10.01 -4.42 -18.90
CA PRO A 844 8.84 -4.13 -19.72
C PRO A 844 7.70 -5.13 -19.49
N VAL A 845 6.48 -4.62 -19.32
CA VAL A 845 5.24 -5.43 -19.20
C VAL A 845 4.20 -5.09 -20.25
N PHE A 846 4.28 -3.89 -20.85
CA PHE A 846 3.45 -3.45 -21.96
C PHE A 846 4.16 -2.36 -22.77
N SER A 847 3.88 -2.29 -24.07
CA SER A 847 4.41 -1.25 -24.96
C SER A 847 3.37 -0.87 -26.00
N TYR A 848 3.29 0.41 -26.38
CA TYR A 848 2.46 0.86 -27.49
C TYR A 848 3.03 2.11 -28.17
N CYS A 849 2.60 2.36 -29.41
CA CYS A 849 2.88 3.59 -30.12
C CYS A 849 1.60 4.45 -30.10
N PRO A 850 1.60 5.60 -29.41
CA PRO A 850 0.52 6.58 -29.52
C PRO A 850 0.29 6.95 -30.98
N ASP A 851 -0.98 7.03 -31.38
CA ASP A 851 -1.39 7.33 -32.75
C ASP A 851 -0.63 8.57 -33.30
N SER A 852 -0.02 8.40 -34.48
CA SER A 852 0.70 9.46 -35.20
C SER A 852 1.95 10.07 -34.50
N SER A 853 2.37 9.56 -33.32
CA SER A 853 3.49 10.14 -32.54
C SER A 853 4.89 9.73 -32.99
N LYS A 854 5.01 8.59 -33.68
CA LYS A 854 6.28 7.87 -33.90
C LYS A 854 7.04 7.46 -32.62
N SER A 855 6.45 7.68 -31.44
CA SER A 855 7.06 7.41 -30.15
C SER A 855 6.67 6.02 -29.67
N VAL A 856 7.60 5.27 -29.11
CA VAL A 856 7.32 3.99 -28.44
C VAL A 856 7.29 4.23 -26.95
N VAL A 857 6.12 4.01 -26.33
CA VAL A 857 5.93 4.10 -24.88
C VAL A 857 5.94 2.70 -24.28
N VAL A 858 6.63 2.52 -23.16
CA VAL A 858 6.79 1.26 -22.43
C VAL A 858 6.40 1.44 -20.98
N LEU A 859 5.57 0.55 -20.47
CA LEU A 859 5.22 0.35 -19.06
C LEU A 859 6.09 -0.76 -18.48
N HIS A 860 6.65 -0.52 -17.31
CA HIS A 860 7.52 -1.47 -16.59
C HIS A 860 6.79 -2.13 -15.40
N SER A 861 7.30 -3.26 -14.93
CA SER A 861 6.67 -4.06 -13.86
C SER A 861 6.63 -3.36 -12.49
N ASN A 862 7.48 -2.36 -12.28
CA ASN A 862 7.48 -1.48 -11.11
C ASN A 862 6.56 -0.26 -11.30
N GLY A 863 5.81 -0.18 -12.39
CA GLY A 863 4.90 0.92 -12.73
C GLY A 863 5.56 2.11 -13.42
N GLU A 864 6.88 2.13 -13.58
CA GLU A 864 7.56 3.20 -14.30
C GLU A 864 7.18 3.19 -15.79
N VAL A 865 7.23 4.37 -16.41
CA VAL A 865 6.90 4.56 -17.83
C VAL A 865 8.05 5.27 -18.54
N THR A 866 8.47 4.72 -19.67
CA THR A 866 9.50 5.31 -20.54
C THR A 866 9.01 5.46 -21.98
N SER A 867 9.49 6.45 -22.70
CA SER A 867 9.20 6.68 -24.11
C SER A 867 10.49 6.77 -24.93
N SER A 868 10.43 6.45 -26.21
CA SER A 868 11.53 6.60 -27.16
C SER A 868 11.02 7.17 -28.48
N GLU A 869 11.66 8.21 -28.99
CA GLU A 869 11.32 8.86 -30.28
C GLU A 869 12.23 8.40 -31.42
N ASP A 870 13.24 7.58 -31.13
CA ASP A 870 14.29 7.17 -32.07
C ASP A 870 14.33 5.65 -32.28
N LEU A 871 13.19 4.97 -32.18
CA LEU A 871 13.08 3.51 -32.35
C LEU A 871 13.91 2.71 -31.33
N GLY A 872 14.00 3.21 -30.10
CA GLY A 872 14.53 2.49 -28.95
C GLY A 872 16.03 2.66 -28.69
N TYR A 873 16.72 3.57 -29.40
CA TYR A 873 18.14 3.88 -29.10
C TYR A 873 18.28 4.70 -27.82
N THR A 874 17.38 5.65 -27.60
CA THR A 874 17.33 6.47 -26.39
C THR A 874 15.94 6.44 -25.76
N TRP A 875 15.91 6.52 -24.44
CA TRP A 875 14.70 6.43 -23.64
C TRP A 875 14.59 7.61 -22.69
N ARG A 876 13.43 8.28 -22.72
CA ARG A 876 13.00 9.32 -21.79
C ARG A 876 12.03 8.72 -20.78
N HIS A 877 12.01 9.22 -19.56
CA HIS A 877 11.04 8.84 -18.55
C HIS A 877 9.78 9.72 -18.62
N GLU A 878 8.62 9.08 -18.56
CA GLU A 878 7.31 9.74 -18.50
C GLU A 878 6.69 9.63 -17.10
N LEU A 879 7.01 8.59 -16.34
CA LEU A 879 6.58 8.43 -14.95
C LEU A 879 7.56 7.55 -14.17
N THR A 880 7.83 7.96 -12.93
CA THR A 880 8.42 7.11 -11.90
C THR A 880 7.34 6.87 -10.85
N LEU A 881 6.86 5.63 -10.76
CA LEU A 881 5.90 5.23 -9.72
C LEU A 881 6.62 4.68 -8.51
N ASP A 882 5.99 4.91 -7.37
CA ASP A 882 6.33 4.27 -6.12
C ASP A 882 5.94 2.80 -6.16
N TYR A 883 6.84 1.92 -5.69
CA TYR A 883 6.66 0.47 -5.62
C TYR A 883 5.43 0.03 -4.79
N ARG A 884 4.83 0.96 -4.03
CA ARG A 884 3.64 0.77 -3.18
C ARG A 884 2.35 0.31 -3.89
N PHE A 885 2.27 0.36 -5.23
CA PHE A 885 1.08 -0.12 -5.97
C PHE A 885 1.13 -1.61 -6.35
N GLY A 886 2.21 -2.31 -5.96
CA GLY A 886 2.45 -3.71 -6.31
C GLY A 886 2.98 -3.94 -7.72
N LYS A 887 3.31 -5.19 -8.03
CA LYS A 887 3.88 -5.56 -9.34
C LYS A 887 2.84 -5.39 -10.44
N VAL A 888 3.11 -4.49 -11.39
CA VAL A 888 2.29 -4.29 -12.59
C VAL A 888 2.43 -5.50 -13.50
N ASN A 889 1.29 -6.10 -13.87
CA ASN A 889 1.24 -7.30 -14.69
C ASN A 889 1.02 -7.00 -16.18
N THR A 890 0.22 -5.99 -16.48
CA THR A 890 -0.12 -5.58 -17.85
C THR A 890 -0.63 -4.14 -17.86
N GLY A 891 -0.88 -3.59 -19.05
CA GLY A 891 -1.38 -2.24 -19.24
C GLY A 891 -2.03 -2.05 -20.60
N ALA A 892 -2.61 -0.87 -20.82
CA ALA A 892 -3.19 -0.49 -22.10
C ALA A 892 -2.96 1.01 -22.35
N GLY A 893 -2.58 1.35 -23.57
CA GLY A 893 -2.39 2.73 -24.01
C GLY A 893 -3.58 3.25 -24.79
N PHE A 894 -3.89 4.53 -24.63
CA PHE A 894 -4.92 5.24 -25.39
C PHE A 894 -4.44 6.66 -25.70
N THR A 895 -4.74 7.21 -26.89
CA THR A 895 -4.35 8.58 -27.26
C THR A 895 -5.48 9.32 -27.95
N SER A 896 -5.77 10.52 -27.47
CA SER A 896 -6.80 11.42 -28.02
C SER A 896 -6.49 12.87 -27.69
N GLY A 897 -6.72 13.79 -28.64
CA GLY A 897 -6.58 15.22 -28.37
C GLY A 897 -5.17 15.69 -27.95
N GLY A 898 -4.11 14.97 -28.33
CA GLY A 898 -2.72 15.28 -27.93
C GLY A 898 -2.33 14.82 -26.53
N LYS A 899 -3.22 14.09 -25.86
CA LYS A 899 -2.97 13.44 -24.58
C LYS A 899 -2.93 11.94 -24.75
N SER A 900 -1.98 11.34 -24.08
CA SER A 900 -1.80 9.91 -23.99
C SER A 900 -2.17 9.47 -22.57
N ARG A 901 -2.96 8.41 -22.47
CA ARG A 901 -3.30 7.76 -21.21
C ARG A 901 -2.75 6.34 -21.25
N LEU A 902 -1.95 5.99 -20.26
CA LEU A 902 -1.40 4.67 -20.07
C LEU A 902 -1.97 4.06 -18.79
N TRP A 903 -2.81 3.06 -18.96
CA TRP A 903 -3.37 2.24 -17.89
C TRP A 903 -2.34 1.22 -17.41
N ASN A 904 -2.34 0.98 -16.10
CA ASN A 904 -1.61 -0.11 -15.47
C ASN A 904 -2.57 -0.96 -14.64
N GLN A 905 -2.31 -2.27 -14.65
CA GLN A 905 -2.99 -3.24 -13.81
C GLN A 905 -1.97 -3.88 -12.86
N ALA A 906 -2.04 -3.51 -11.59
CA ALA A 906 -1.37 -4.15 -10.46
C ALA A 906 -2.42 -4.72 -9.50
N TYR A 907 -2.22 -4.60 -8.17
CA TYR A 907 -3.30 -4.73 -7.19
C TYR A 907 -4.37 -3.66 -7.42
N ASP A 908 -3.94 -2.45 -7.77
CA ASP A 908 -4.81 -1.37 -8.18
C ASP A 908 -4.85 -1.22 -9.71
N ILE A 909 -5.95 -0.65 -10.20
CA ILE A 909 -6.07 -0.11 -11.55
C ILE A 909 -5.72 1.37 -11.48
N GLY A 910 -4.59 1.74 -12.04
CA GLY A 910 -4.17 3.13 -12.16
C GLY A 910 -4.04 3.56 -13.62
N PHE A 911 -3.92 4.87 -13.84
CA PHE A 911 -3.49 5.40 -15.12
C PHE A 911 -2.58 6.62 -14.98
N LEU A 912 -1.66 6.74 -15.93
CA LEU A 912 -0.86 7.93 -16.19
C LEU A 912 -1.45 8.69 -17.35
N GLU A 913 -1.66 9.99 -17.20
CA GLU A 913 -1.90 10.92 -18.30
C GLU A 913 -0.68 11.79 -18.54
N PHE A 914 -0.31 11.93 -19.81
CA PHE A 914 0.87 12.67 -20.22
C PHE A 914 0.67 13.21 -21.64
N ASP A 915 1.30 14.34 -21.93
CA ASP A 915 1.19 14.96 -23.24
C ASP A 915 2.09 14.23 -24.24
N ILE A 916 1.50 13.76 -25.34
CA ILE A 916 2.21 13.30 -26.53
C ILE A 916 1.59 14.04 -27.70
N ILE A 917 2.32 15.04 -28.17
CA ILE A 917 1.90 15.86 -29.30
C ILE A 917 2.84 15.54 -30.46
N PRO A 918 2.36 14.86 -31.52
CA PRO A 918 3.13 14.77 -32.75
C PRO A 918 3.52 16.16 -33.24
N ILE A 919 4.73 16.32 -33.77
CA ILE A 919 5.26 17.61 -34.30
C ILE A 919 4.32 18.24 -35.36
N ASN A 920 3.45 17.44 -35.98
CA ASN A 920 2.49 17.82 -37.02
C ASN A 920 1.03 17.48 -36.66
N ALA A 921 0.65 17.48 -35.38
CA ALA A 921 -0.72 17.18 -34.95
C ALA A 921 -1.75 18.14 -35.59
N LYS A 922 -2.76 17.58 -36.26
CA LYS A 922 -3.90 18.26 -36.88
C LYS A 922 -5.18 17.68 -36.29
N TYR A 923 -5.94 18.53 -35.60
CA TYR A 923 -7.24 18.21 -35.02
C TYR A 923 -8.31 18.92 -35.85
N SER A 924 -9.04 18.18 -36.69
CA SER A 924 -10.01 18.78 -37.61
C SER A 924 -11.18 17.84 -37.84
N LEU A 925 -12.39 18.35 -37.69
CA LEU A 925 -13.64 17.64 -37.98
C LEU A 925 -14.45 18.48 -38.96
N SER A 926 -14.78 17.91 -40.11
CA SER A 926 -15.46 18.62 -41.20
C SER A 926 -16.65 17.83 -41.75
N LEU A 927 -17.54 18.52 -42.46
CA LEU A 927 -18.59 17.86 -43.26
C LEU A 927 -17.95 17.27 -44.51
N ALA A 928 -18.27 16.01 -44.82
CA ALA A 928 -17.71 15.34 -45.99
C ALA A 928 -18.23 15.91 -47.34
N SER A 929 -19.32 16.70 -47.30
CA SER A 929 -20.01 17.46 -48.37
C SER A 929 -21.53 17.21 -48.29
N PRO A 930 -22.41 18.23 -48.41
CA PRO A 930 -22.16 19.67 -48.52
C PRO A 930 -21.88 20.38 -47.17
N ASP A 931 -21.40 21.64 -47.21
CA ASP A 931 -21.06 22.49 -46.04
C ASP A 931 -22.23 22.81 -45.10
N THR A 932 -23.46 22.59 -45.56
CA THR A 932 -24.71 22.73 -44.80
C THR A 932 -25.70 21.67 -45.26
N LEU A 933 -26.40 21.01 -44.33
CA LEU A 933 -27.51 20.12 -44.67
C LEU A 933 -28.81 20.93 -44.76
N ASP A 934 -29.39 21.02 -45.96
CA ASP A 934 -30.63 21.75 -46.24
C ASP A 934 -31.72 20.79 -46.72
N PHE A 935 -32.88 20.79 -46.06
CA PHE A 935 -34.04 19.98 -46.41
C PHE A 935 -34.93 20.61 -47.50
N ASP A 936 -34.53 21.76 -48.06
CA ASP A 936 -35.31 22.58 -48.98
C ASP A 936 -36.70 22.90 -48.40
N THR A 937 -37.69 23.12 -49.27
CA THR A 937 -39.09 23.29 -48.89
C THR A 937 -39.77 21.96 -48.57
N THR A 938 -40.47 21.89 -47.43
CA THR A 938 -41.23 20.72 -46.96
C THR A 938 -42.59 21.18 -46.42
N ALA A 939 -43.66 20.49 -46.78
CA ALA A 939 -45.00 20.79 -46.25
C ALA A 939 -45.06 20.51 -44.74
N ILE A 940 -45.84 21.29 -43.97
CA ILE A 940 -46.12 20.93 -42.57
C ILE A 940 -46.74 19.53 -42.50
N GLN A 941 -46.39 18.76 -41.47
CA GLN A 941 -46.78 17.36 -41.26
C GLN A 941 -46.21 16.33 -42.26
N ALA A 942 -45.34 16.75 -43.21
CA ALA A 942 -44.52 15.82 -43.98
C ALA A 942 -43.21 15.51 -43.23
N SER A 943 -42.59 14.37 -43.56
CA SER A 943 -41.29 13.95 -42.99
C SER A 943 -40.26 13.78 -44.11
N LYS A 944 -39.10 14.41 -43.95
CA LYS A 944 -37.90 14.14 -44.75
C LYS A 944 -36.79 13.60 -43.84
N ALA A 945 -35.93 12.77 -44.42
CA ALA A 945 -34.73 12.25 -43.76
C ALA A 945 -33.52 12.46 -44.66
N ALA A 946 -32.39 12.81 -44.04
CA ALA A 946 -31.11 12.91 -44.70
C ALA A 946 -30.00 12.47 -43.75
N HIS A 947 -28.86 12.05 -44.30
CA HIS A 947 -27.69 11.72 -43.50
C HIS A 947 -26.71 12.89 -43.51
N ILE A 948 -26.23 13.26 -42.32
CA ILE A 948 -25.06 14.10 -42.15
C ILE A 948 -23.83 13.19 -42.06
N PHE A 949 -22.77 13.54 -42.78
CA PHE A 949 -21.51 12.79 -42.79
C PHE A 949 -20.38 13.68 -42.28
N LEU A 950 -19.81 13.32 -41.14
CA LEU A 950 -18.64 13.97 -40.57
C LEU A 950 -17.40 13.16 -40.88
N ILE A 951 -16.30 13.83 -41.21
CA ILE A 951 -15.00 13.22 -41.39
C ILE A 951 -13.97 13.92 -40.49
N ASN A 952 -13.18 13.14 -39.78
CA ASN A 952 -11.97 13.66 -39.15
C ASN A 952 -10.88 13.76 -40.23
N ASP A 953 -10.73 14.96 -40.80
CA ASP A 953 -9.69 15.27 -41.78
C ASP A 953 -8.35 15.69 -41.12
N GLY A 954 -8.28 15.53 -39.79
CA GLY A 954 -7.05 15.59 -39.01
C GLY A 954 -6.27 14.27 -38.99
N ASN A 955 -5.08 14.29 -38.39
CA ASN A 955 -4.24 13.09 -38.18
C ASN A 955 -4.26 12.60 -36.72
N MET A 956 -5.10 13.20 -35.88
CA MET A 956 -5.30 12.85 -34.48
C MET A 956 -6.71 12.34 -34.25
N ARG A 957 -6.88 11.28 -33.46
CA ARG A 957 -8.20 10.83 -33.00
C ARG A 957 -8.87 11.92 -32.14
N LEU A 958 -10.16 12.13 -32.35
CA LEU A 958 -10.98 13.08 -31.61
C LEU A 958 -12.03 12.33 -30.78
N GLU A 959 -12.11 12.60 -29.48
CA GLU A 959 -13.21 12.11 -28.63
C GLU A 959 -14.32 13.16 -28.51
N LYS A 960 -15.56 12.70 -28.66
CA LYS A 960 -16.75 13.52 -28.44
C LYS A 960 -16.98 13.64 -26.94
N MET A 961 -16.70 14.81 -26.38
CA MET A 961 -16.95 15.13 -24.98
C MET A 961 -18.45 15.39 -24.73
N SER A 962 -19.07 16.14 -25.64
CA SER A 962 -20.49 16.42 -25.59
C SER A 962 -21.04 16.72 -26.98
N GLN A 963 -22.35 16.65 -27.09
CA GLN A 963 -23.10 17.05 -28.27
C GLN A 963 -24.24 17.93 -27.81
N SER A 964 -24.44 19.06 -28.48
CA SER A 964 -25.55 19.96 -28.19
C SER A 964 -26.28 20.36 -29.46
N LEU A 965 -27.60 20.47 -29.33
CA LEU A 965 -28.51 20.93 -30.38
C LEU A 965 -29.12 22.25 -29.90
N GLN A 966 -28.89 23.31 -30.66
CA GLN A 966 -29.51 24.62 -30.42
C GLN A 966 -30.47 24.92 -31.56
N TYR A 967 -31.70 25.31 -31.22
CA TYR A 967 -32.77 25.57 -32.17
C TYR A 967 -33.01 27.08 -32.28
N ASP A 968 -33.17 27.58 -33.51
CA ASP A 968 -33.43 29.00 -33.73
C ASP A 968 -34.88 29.38 -33.36
N GLY A 969 -35.11 30.68 -33.12
CA GLY A 969 -36.38 31.24 -32.64
C GLY A 969 -37.54 31.03 -33.62
N GLY A 970 -38.17 29.86 -33.54
CA GLY A 970 -39.20 29.41 -34.47
C GLY A 970 -39.16 27.91 -34.74
N THR A 971 -38.10 27.20 -34.33
CA THR A 971 -37.91 25.76 -34.52
C THR A 971 -38.05 25.00 -33.21
N SER A 972 -38.81 23.91 -33.20
CA SER A 972 -38.94 23.02 -32.04
C SER A 972 -38.12 21.73 -32.19
N ALA A 973 -37.73 21.11 -31.07
CA ALA A 973 -36.91 19.90 -31.02
C ALA A 973 -37.58 18.65 -31.60
N ASP A 974 -38.89 18.71 -31.85
CA ASP A 974 -39.68 17.69 -32.54
C ASP A 974 -39.91 17.99 -34.03
N GLU A 975 -39.44 19.15 -34.53
CA GLU A 975 -39.51 19.53 -35.95
C GLU A 975 -38.21 19.24 -36.69
N ILE A 976 -37.06 19.27 -36.01
CA ILE A 976 -35.77 18.88 -36.57
C ILE A 976 -34.94 18.21 -35.47
N TYR A 977 -34.44 17.00 -35.71
CA TYR A 977 -33.71 16.26 -34.68
C TYR A 977 -32.83 15.16 -35.26
N LEU A 978 -31.85 14.73 -34.47
CA LEU A 978 -31.05 13.55 -34.76
C LEU A 978 -31.80 12.31 -34.28
N LYS A 979 -31.92 11.32 -35.16
CA LYS A 979 -32.54 10.04 -34.83
C LYS A 979 -31.53 9.06 -34.19
N VAL A 980 -30.26 9.22 -34.55
CA VAL A 980 -29.12 8.47 -33.99
C VAL A 980 -28.00 9.47 -33.74
N ASP A 981 -27.41 9.44 -32.55
CA ASP A 981 -26.27 10.28 -32.22
C ASP A 981 -24.99 9.78 -32.90
N PHE A 982 -24.03 10.70 -33.11
CA PHE A 982 -22.69 10.33 -33.55
C PHE A 982 -22.00 9.42 -32.52
N THR A 983 -21.04 8.61 -32.98
CA THR A 983 -20.17 7.81 -32.11
C THR A 983 -19.41 8.65 -31.09
N THR A 984 -18.81 8.00 -30.09
CA THR A 984 -18.04 8.68 -29.04
C THR A 984 -16.64 9.09 -29.48
N SER A 985 -16.17 8.64 -30.66
CA SER A 985 -14.84 8.95 -31.18
C SER A 985 -14.80 9.01 -32.70
N PHE A 986 -14.03 9.95 -33.24
CA PHE A 986 -13.77 10.12 -34.67
C PHE A 986 -12.30 9.77 -34.97
N ALA A 987 -12.07 8.62 -35.60
CA ALA A 987 -10.74 8.22 -36.05
C ALA A 987 -10.33 8.99 -37.33
N PRO A 988 -9.02 9.27 -37.55
CA PRO A 988 -8.54 9.92 -38.77
C PRO A 988 -9.04 9.24 -40.05
N ASP A 989 -9.43 10.04 -41.04
CA ASP A 989 -9.93 9.61 -42.36
C ASP A 989 -11.16 8.68 -42.34
N LYS A 990 -11.88 8.62 -41.21
CA LYS A 990 -13.13 7.85 -41.09
C LYS A 990 -14.35 8.75 -41.17
N LEU A 991 -15.31 8.27 -41.95
CA LEU A 991 -16.62 8.88 -42.13
C LEU A 991 -17.57 8.38 -41.04
N GLU A 992 -18.17 9.30 -40.31
CA GLU A 992 -19.22 9.03 -39.33
C GLU A 992 -20.53 9.63 -39.83
N SER A 993 -21.63 8.90 -39.68
CA SER A 993 -22.93 9.33 -40.19
C SER A 993 -24.00 9.35 -39.11
N ALA A 994 -24.87 10.37 -39.14
CA ALA A 994 -26.08 10.42 -38.35
C ALA A 994 -27.29 10.71 -39.24
N GLU A 995 -28.43 10.07 -38.95
CA GLU A 995 -29.69 10.34 -39.65
C GLU A 995 -30.38 11.54 -38.98
N VAL A 996 -30.65 12.59 -39.76
CA VAL A 996 -31.40 13.78 -39.36
C VAL A 996 -32.82 13.68 -39.89
N ARG A 997 -33.80 13.98 -39.03
CA ARG A 997 -35.22 14.06 -39.38
C ARG A 997 -35.68 15.50 -39.42
N PHE A 998 -36.48 15.83 -40.44
CA PHE A 998 -37.16 17.11 -40.57
C PHE A 998 -38.66 16.89 -40.75
N GLU A 999 -39.42 17.27 -39.72
CA GLU A 999 -40.87 17.06 -39.56
C GLU A 999 -41.55 18.37 -39.12
N PRO A 1000 -41.58 19.39 -39.97
CA PRO A 1000 -42.09 20.70 -39.57
C PRO A 1000 -43.59 20.66 -39.23
N LYS A 1001 -43.97 21.32 -38.14
CA LYS A 1001 -45.35 21.44 -37.65
C LYS A 1001 -45.94 22.81 -37.93
N THR A 1002 -45.09 23.83 -38.03
CA THR A 1002 -45.46 25.21 -38.34
C THR A 1002 -44.67 25.71 -39.56
N SER A 1003 -45.23 26.64 -40.31
CA SER A 1003 -44.58 27.24 -41.48
C SER A 1003 -43.44 28.19 -41.08
N GLY A 1004 -42.53 28.45 -42.02
CA GLY A 1004 -41.36 29.30 -41.84
C GLY A 1004 -40.03 28.53 -41.89
N GLU A 1005 -38.93 29.27 -41.83
CA GLU A 1005 -37.59 28.70 -41.79
C GLU A 1005 -37.36 27.96 -40.47
N LYS A 1006 -36.79 26.76 -40.59
CA LYS A 1006 -36.46 25.89 -39.47
C LYS A 1006 -34.97 25.60 -39.51
N SER A 1007 -34.31 25.73 -38.38
CA SER A 1007 -32.86 25.56 -38.30
C SER A 1007 -32.43 25.06 -36.92
N MET A 1008 -31.36 24.26 -36.97
CA MET A 1008 -30.70 23.66 -35.83
C MET A 1008 -29.20 23.77 -36.01
N LYS A 1009 -28.54 24.27 -34.96
CA LYS A 1009 -27.09 24.27 -34.81
C LYS A 1009 -26.68 23.05 -34.01
N LEU A 1010 -25.94 22.15 -34.65
CA LEU A 1010 -25.28 21.00 -34.02
C LEU A 1010 -23.87 21.42 -33.59
N THR A 1011 -23.56 21.30 -32.30
CA THR A 1011 -22.20 21.51 -31.79
C THR A 1011 -21.66 20.20 -31.21
N ILE A 1012 -20.50 19.77 -31.71
CA ILE A 1012 -19.75 18.61 -31.22
C ILE A 1012 -18.50 19.14 -30.50
N SER A 1013 -18.52 19.02 -29.18
CA SER A 1013 -17.40 19.46 -28.33
C SER A 1013 -16.38 18.33 -28.24
N THR A 1014 -15.13 18.63 -28.55
CA THR A 1014 -14.00 17.70 -28.44
C THR A 1014 -12.90 18.28 -27.55
N LEU A 1015 -11.91 17.47 -27.17
CA LEU A 1015 -10.74 17.97 -26.43
C LEU A 1015 -9.93 19.01 -27.22
N ALA A 1016 -10.05 19.03 -28.55
CA ALA A 1016 -9.41 20.02 -29.41
C ALA A 1016 -10.26 21.29 -29.63
N GLY A 1017 -11.48 21.33 -29.10
CA GLY A 1017 -12.42 22.43 -29.26
C GLY A 1017 -13.78 22.02 -29.86
N ASP A 1018 -14.64 23.02 -30.03
CA ASP A 1018 -16.01 22.86 -30.50
C ASP A 1018 -16.10 22.92 -32.03
N ASN A 1019 -16.78 21.93 -32.62
CA ASN A 1019 -17.05 21.84 -34.05
C ASN A 1019 -18.55 22.08 -34.29
N THR A 1020 -18.89 23.09 -35.07
CA THR A 1020 -20.28 23.54 -35.28
C THR A 1020 -20.73 23.27 -36.70
N PHE A 1021 -21.93 22.70 -36.85
CA PHE A 1021 -22.58 22.41 -38.13
C PHE A 1021 -24.02 22.94 -38.13
N TYR A 1022 -24.48 23.45 -39.28
CA TYR A 1022 -25.81 24.03 -39.43
C TYR A 1022 -26.69 23.14 -40.30
N ILE A 1023 -27.90 22.87 -39.80
CA ILE A 1023 -28.93 22.09 -40.48
C ILE A 1023 -30.17 22.97 -40.59
N ARG A 1024 -30.78 23.06 -41.78
CA ARG A 1024 -31.95 23.91 -42.02
C ARG A 1024 -32.96 23.28 -42.96
N GLY A 1025 -34.16 23.84 -43.00
CA GLY A 1025 -35.22 23.52 -43.94
C GLY A 1025 -36.33 24.56 -43.89
N ASN A 1026 -37.09 24.73 -44.96
CA ASN A 1026 -38.18 25.71 -45.00
C ASN A 1026 -39.55 24.99 -44.99
N ALA A 1027 -40.40 25.35 -44.04
CA ALA A 1027 -41.72 24.75 -43.90
C ALA A 1027 -42.82 25.62 -44.53
N TYR A 1028 -43.75 25.02 -45.26
CA TYR A 1028 -44.93 25.75 -45.77
C TYR A 1028 -46.23 25.04 -45.41
N ASP A 1029 -47.30 25.80 -45.20
CA ASP A 1029 -48.63 25.25 -44.97
C ASP A 1029 -49.32 24.93 -46.31
N PRO A 1030 -49.65 23.66 -46.62
CA PRO A 1030 -50.39 23.31 -47.83
C PRO A 1030 -51.71 24.06 -47.98
N ALA A 1031 -52.36 24.45 -46.88
CA ALA A 1031 -53.61 25.20 -46.89
C ALA A 1031 -53.42 26.69 -47.24
N SER A 1032 -52.20 27.22 -47.08
CA SER A 1032 -51.83 28.58 -47.48
C SER A 1032 -51.45 28.69 -48.96
N VAL A 1033 -51.26 27.56 -49.65
CA VAL A 1033 -51.04 27.52 -51.10
C VAL A 1033 -52.39 27.60 -51.80
N HIS A 1034 -52.84 28.81 -52.09
CA HIS A 1034 -53.88 29.01 -53.11
C HIS A 1034 -53.30 28.60 -54.46
N SER A 1035 -53.61 27.38 -54.91
CA SER A 1035 -53.55 27.08 -56.34
C SER A 1035 -54.61 27.93 -57.02
N VAL A 1036 -54.20 29.06 -57.59
CA VAL A 1036 -55.06 29.85 -58.47
C VAL A 1036 -54.99 29.21 -59.84
N ASP A 1037 -55.95 28.32 -60.11
CA ASP A 1037 -56.22 27.85 -61.46
C ASP A 1037 -57.14 28.89 -62.11
N SER A 1038 -56.54 29.90 -62.75
CA SER A 1038 -57.29 30.89 -63.50
C SER A 1038 -56.60 31.17 -64.83
N ASP A 1039 -57.34 30.93 -65.92
CA ASP A 1039 -56.92 31.25 -67.27
C ASP A 1039 -56.82 32.78 -67.54
N GLU A 1040 -57.13 33.62 -66.54
CA GLU A 1040 -57.30 35.07 -66.69
C GLU A 1040 -56.18 35.95 -66.09
N ASP A 1041 -55.21 35.38 -65.36
CA ASP A 1041 -54.25 36.20 -64.60
C ASP A 1041 -52.96 36.55 -65.35
N PHE A 1042 -52.57 35.77 -66.36
CA PHE A 1042 -51.45 36.10 -67.24
C PHE A 1042 -51.60 35.47 -68.61
N THR A 1043 -50.97 36.08 -69.61
CA THR A 1043 -50.91 35.60 -70.98
C THR A 1043 -49.55 35.02 -71.28
N ILE A 1044 -49.53 33.89 -71.99
CA ILE A 1044 -48.32 33.26 -72.50
C ILE A 1044 -48.27 33.47 -74.00
N LYS A 1045 -47.16 34.00 -74.49
CA LYS A 1045 -46.84 34.04 -75.91
C LYS A 1045 -45.52 33.31 -76.15
N PHE A 1046 -45.43 32.63 -77.28
CA PHE A 1046 -44.20 32.04 -77.76
C PHE A 1046 -43.77 32.81 -79.01
N ASP A 1047 -42.55 33.34 -79.00
CA ASP A 1047 -41.96 34.08 -80.12
C ASP A 1047 -40.48 33.69 -80.25
N ASN A 1048 -40.05 33.25 -81.45
CA ASN A 1048 -38.67 32.93 -81.82
C ASN A 1048 -37.83 32.25 -80.69
N ASN A 1049 -38.22 31.05 -80.27
CA ASN A 1049 -37.60 30.22 -79.22
C ASN A 1049 -37.64 30.82 -77.81
N LYS A 1050 -38.56 31.74 -77.54
CA LYS A 1050 -38.75 32.31 -76.22
C LYS A 1050 -40.20 32.25 -75.80
N MET A 1051 -40.40 31.99 -74.51
CA MET A 1051 -41.68 32.15 -73.86
C MET A 1051 -41.72 33.48 -73.12
N ILE A 1052 -42.81 34.19 -73.36
CA ILE A 1052 -43.07 35.55 -72.91
C ILE A 1052 -44.33 35.48 -72.05
N LEU A 1053 -44.18 35.76 -70.76
CA LEU A 1053 -45.26 35.77 -69.77
C LEU A 1053 -45.61 37.21 -69.41
N THR A 1054 -46.80 37.67 -69.76
CA THR A 1054 -47.27 39.03 -69.47
C THR A 1054 -48.51 39.02 -68.58
N SER A 1055 -48.49 39.81 -67.50
CA SER A 1055 -49.65 39.98 -66.62
C SER A 1055 -49.96 41.46 -66.38
N GLY A 1056 -51.25 41.81 -66.40
CA GLY A 1056 -51.75 43.11 -65.92
C GLY A 1056 -52.13 43.11 -64.43
N LYS A 1057 -52.09 41.94 -63.76
CA LYS A 1057 -52.55 41.75 -62.38
C LYS A 1057 -51.48 41.19 -61.44
N ILE A 1058 -50.46 40.51 -61.97
CA ILE A 1058 -49.38 39.88 -61.21
C ILE A 1058 -48.11 40.70 -61.37
N GLN A 1059 -47.50 41.05 -60.25
CA GLN A 1059 -46.12 41.54 -60.19
C GLN A 1059 -45.21 40.36 -59.86
N PHE A 1060 -44.31 40.04 -60.78
CA PHE A 1060 -43.31 39.00 -60.64
C PHE A 1060 -42.11 39.54 -59.86
N VAL A 1061 -41.73 38.81 -58.80
CA VAL A 1061 -40.63 39.10 -57.88
C VAL A 1061 -39.87 37.79 -57.70
N SER A 1062 -38.66 37.71 -58.28
CA SER A 1062 -37.80 36.52 -58.29
C SER A 1062 -38.52 35.21 -58.71
N PRO A 1063 -39.24 35.20 -59.84
CA PRO A 1063 -40.03 34.03 -60.25
C PRO A 1063 -39.14 32.83 -60.59
N LYS A 1064 -39.55 31.64 -60.13
CA LYS A 1064 -39.01 30.35 -60.54
C LYS A 1064 -40.02 29.63 -61.41
N LEU A 1065 -39.54 29.01 -62.48
CA LEU A 1065 -40.35 28.29 -63.44
C LEU A 1065 -39.93 26.82 -63.49
N GLU A 1066 -40.92 25.93 -63.62
CA GLU A 1066 -40.70 24.51 -63.80
C GLU A 1066 -41.72 23.88 -64.77
N PHE A 1067 -41.26 23.05 -65.70
CA PHE A 1067 -42.10 22.28 -66.60
C PHE A 1067 -42.16 20.82 -66.19
N PHE A 1068 -43.35 20.24 -66.20
CA PHE A 1068 -43.57 18.81 -65.98
C PHE A 1068 -44.22 18.14 -67.19
N ASP A 1069 -43.80 16.91 -67.49
CA ASP A 1069 -44.53 16.04 -68.42
C ASP A 1069 -45.83 15.51 -67.78
N MET A 1070 -46.65 14.81 -68.56
CA MET A 1070 -47.89 14.20 -68.05
C MET A 1070 -47.66 13.07 -67.04
N ASN A 1071 -46.43 12.57 -66.89
CA ASN A 1071 -46.07 11.58 -65.88
C ASN A 1071 -45.59 12.24 -64.56
N GLY A 1072 -45.54 13.58 -64.52
CA GLY A 1072 -45.11 14.35 -63.35
C GLY A 1072 -43.59 14.49 -63.22
N ASN A 1073 -42.82 14.14 -64.25
CA ASN A 1073 -41.37 14.35 -64.24
C ASN A 1073 -41.04 15.80 -64.59
N SER A 1074 -40.18 16.43 -63.80
CA SER A 1074 -39.63 17.75 -64.13
C SER A 1074 -38.72 17.64 -65.35
N ILE A 1075 -39.04 18.39 -66.40
CA ILE A 1075 -38.28 18.42 -67.65
C ILE A 1075 -37.32 19.60 -67.67
N GLU A 1076 -37.75 20.74 -67.11
CA GLU A 1076 -36.96 21.95 -67.10
C GLU A 1076 -37.25 22.79 -65.85
N LYS A 1077 -36.22 23.34 -65.22
CA LYS A 1077 -36.29 24.28 -64.09
C LYS A 1077 -35.42 25.49 -64.39
N ALA A 1078 -35.97 26.69 -64.17
CA ALA A 1078 -35.23 27.94 -64.35
C ALA A 1078 -35.60 28.95 -63.26
N SER A 1079 -34.59 29.69 -62.76
CA SER A 1079 -34.82 30.92 -61.99
C SER A 1079 -34.75 32.10 -62.95
N LEU A 1080 -35.72 33.00 -62.90
CA LEU A 1080 -35.91 34.02 -63.92
C LEU A 1080 -35.76 35.43 -63.33
N HIS A 1081 -35.18 36.33 -64.12
CA HIS A 1081 -35.16 37.75 -63.80
C HIS A 1081 -36.45 38.42 -64.31
N SER A 1082 -37.16 39.12 -63.43
CA SER A 1082 -38.42 39.79 -63.75
C SER A 1082 -38.26 41.30 -63.82
N ASN A 1083 -38.88 41.95 -64.81
CA ASN A 1083 -38.99 43.42 -64.90
C ASN A 1083 -40.31 43.95 -64.30
N GLY A 1084 -40.83 43.29 -63.26
CA GLY A 1084 -42.10 43.65 -62.62
C GLY A 1084 -43.29 42.91 -63.22
N SER A 1085 -43.85 43.35 -64.35
CA SER A 1085 -45.11 42.78 -64.91
C SER A 1085 -44.90 41.72 -66.00
N TYR A 1086 -43.63 41.39 -66.28
CA TYR A 1086 -43.21 40.64 -67.45
C TYR A 1086 -42.00 39.72 -67.15
N ILE A 1087 -42.02 38.50 -67.72
CA ILE A 1087 -40.91 37.54 -67.69
C ILE A 1087 -40.65 37.00 -69.10
N GLU A 1088 -39.38 36.85 -69.45
CA GLU A 1088 -38.90 36.23 -70.68
C GLU A 1088 -38.02 35.02 -70.35
N HIS A 1089 -38.28 33.88 -70.99
CA HIS A 1089 -37.48 32.66 -70.81
C HIS A 1089 -37.19 32.00 -72.16
N GLY A 1090 -35.92 31.65 -72.42
CA GLY A 1090 -35.55 30.92 -73.63
C GLY A 1090 -35.96 29.45 -73.53
N ILE A 1091 -36.57 28.90 -74.57
CA ILE A 1091 -36.99 27.50 -74.62
C ILE A 1091 -36.08 26.73 -75.57
N ASP A 1092 -35.49 25.64 -75.07
CA ASP A 1092 -34.80 24.67 -75.93
C ASP A 1092 -35.80 23.64 -76.46
N HIS A 1093 -36.17 23.78 -77.73
CA HIS A 1093 -37.11 22.89 -78.41
C HIS A 1093 -36.69 21.42 -78.46
N ASN A 1094 -35.43 21.08 -78.17
CA ASN A 1094 -35.01 19.68 -78.10
C ASN A 1094 -35.46 18.96 -76.83
N LEU A 1095 -35.77 19.71 -75.77
CA LEU A 1095 -36.26 19.17 -74.50
C LEU A 1095 -37.76 18.83 -74.53
N TYR A 1096 -38.50 19.32 -75.54
CA TYR A 1096 -39.95 19.19 -75.65
C TYR A 1096 -40.37 18.41 -76.90
N SER A 1097 -41.31 17.48 -76.73
CA SER A 1097 -42.01 16.79 -77.81
C SER A 1097 -43.43 17.36 -77.99
N THR A 1098 -44.11 17.02 -79.09
CA THR A 1098 -45.53 17.39 -79.24
C THR A 1098 -46.34 16.70 -78.13
N GLY A 1099 -46.95 17.47 -77.25
CA GLY A 1099 -47.56 16.93 -76.04
C GLY A 1099 -48.12 17.99 -75.11
N VAL A 1100 -48.68 17.52 -74.00
CA VAL A 1100 -49.22 18.39 -72.95
C VAL A 1100 -48.27 18.44 -71.77
N TYR A 1101 -48.00 19.65 -71.31
CA TYR A 1101 -47.09 19.95 -70.21
C TYR A 1101 -47.79 20.77 -69.14
N LEU A 1102 -47.33 20.62 -67.91
CA LEU A 1102 -47.74 21.48 -66.80
C LEU A 1102 -46.61 22.47 -66.53
N LEU A 1103 -46.89 23.75 -66.75
CA LEU A 1103 -46.04 24.85 -66.33
C LEU A 1103 -46.38 25.23 -64.89
N VAL A 1104 -45.39 25.28 -64.02
CA VAL A 1104 -45.51 25.74 -62.64
C VAL A 1104 -44.60 26.96 -62.47
N ILE A 1105 -45.17 28.07 -61.98
CA ILE A 1105 -44.45 29.30 -61.67
C ILE A 1105 -44.59 29.57 -60.19
N THR A 1106 -43.47 29.62 -59.49
CA THR A 1106 -43.41 30.04 -58.09
C THR A 1106 -42.95 31.49 -58.04
N ASN A 1107 -43.77 32.37 -57.47
CA ASN A 1107 -43.52 33.80 -57.38
C ASN A 1107 -43.70 34.24 -55.92
N ASN A 1108 -42.59 34.45 -55.21
CA ASN A 1108 -42.55 34.44 -53.74
C ASN A 1108 -43.33 33.23 -53.19
N ASP A 1109 -44.35 33.47 -52.37
CA ASP A 1109 -45.11 32.43 -51.67
C ASP A 1109 -46.31 31.91 -52.49
N LYS A 1110 -46.48 32.36 -53.75
CA LYS A 1110 -47.60 31.97 -54.61
C LYS A 1110 -47.15 31.03 -55.72
N ILE A 1111 -47.94 30.00 -55.97
CA ILE A 1111 -47.71 29.02 -57.03
C ILE A 1111 -48.84 29.11 -58.06
N TYR A 1112 -48.46 29.39 -59.31
CA TYR A 1112 -49.34 29.40 -60.46
C TYR A 1112 -49.08 28.16 -61.29
N LYS A 1113 -50.14 27.49 -61.74
CA LYS A 1113 -50.03 26.30 -62.57
C LYS A 1113 -50.81 26.53 -63.86
N ARG A 1114 -50.24 26.14 -65.00
CA ARG A 1114 -50.92 26.24 -66.29
C ARG A 1114 -50.60 25.04 -67.17
N LYS A 1115 -51.65 24.46 -67.74
CA LYS A 1115 -51.53 23.42 -68.76
C LYS A 1115 -51.20 24.07 -70.10
N ILE A 1116 -50.14 23.63 -70.74
CA ILE A 1116 -49.70 24.14 -72.05
C ILE A 1116 -49.60 22.96 -73.01
N ILE A 1117 -50.11 23.15 -74.22
CA ILE A 1117 -49.94 22.20 -75.30
C ILE A 1117 -48.81 22.74 -76.18
N ILE A 1118 -47.74 21.97 -76.28
CA ILE A 1118 -46.65 22.27 -77.21
C ILE A 1118 -46.90 21.42 -78.45
N VAL A 1119 -47.00 22.08 -79.59
CA VAL A 1119 -47.08 21.45 -80.90
C VAL A 1119 -45.81 21.84 -81.64
N ARG A 1120 -44.99 20.84 -81.97
CA ARG A 1120 -43.74 21.04 -82.70
C ARG A 1120 -43.97 21.13 -84.20
#